data_AF-A0A2G6L065-F1
#
_entry.id   AF-A0A2G6L065-F1
#
_cell.length_a   1.000
_cell.length_b   1.000
_cell.length_c   1.000
_cell.angle_alpha   90.00
_cell.angle_beta   90.00
_cell.angle_gamma   90.00
#
_symmetry.space_group_name_H-M   'P 1'
#
loop_
_entity.id
_entity.type
_entity.pdbx_description
1 polymer ?
#
loop_
_entity_poly.entity_id
_entity_poly.type
_entity_poly.pdbx_seq_one_letter_code
_entity_poly.pdbx_strand_id
1 'polypeptide(L)'
;MNTDFTIGLVGNPNCGKTTLFNAITGAKQRVGNWPGVTVEKKTGEFNYADSAYTLVDLPGTYSLHVSHDDSSIDEQIAQNYILSGDADLVINIIDASSLERSLFLTTQVIDAAIPMVVALNMMDVAEKQGTRIDPKALSEKLGCPVVPIVASKSEGLTALLQVIEQTLKQTTAAAPPFRFPEPVNGAIEHITALAKEHADTKLNHQLLATAILERDSRALEHFPEHLHDQLNDTVNQAENKVNGRLEDFIVNARYDWVNKVVAASTQFNTSLKANLSERLDDILLNRWLAFPIFLGVMYLMFMFTINIGSAFIDAFDGVAGTIFVDGFAHLLSYTGSPTWLTTLLANGVGGGIQLVASFIPVIACLFLFLSFLEDSGYMARAAFIVDRLMRSVGLPGKSFVPLIVGFGCNVPSVMATRTLENQSDRLMTTIMAPFMSCGARLTVYALFAAAFFPHNGQNIVFGLYIIGIALAVFSGFIVRKFMMPSDLSPFIMELPQYHLPTLKGILIRTWQRLKGFIVRAGQAIVVVVILLNFINSIGTDGSFGNEDSEKSVLSAIGKSITPIFEPMGVDHDNWPAAVGIFTGIFAKEVVVGTLDTLYSQMGKSMQGDTGEEETEFDLFAGLSEALATIPANLADALSTASDPLGINIGDVSDATTAAEEQEVELNTLTLMNQLFDGKASAFAYLLFILLYIPCVATIGAIYKESGGYWAFFSAT
;
A
#
# COMPACT_ATOMS: atom_id res chain seq x y z
N MET A 1 -23.25 -17.55 40.60
CA MET A 1 -22.89 -18.07 39.26
C MET A 1 -22.53 -16.85 38.45
N ASN A 2 -21.34 -16.78 37.87
CA ASN A 2 -21.09 -15.75 36.86
C ASN A 2 -21.95 -16.09 35.66
N THR A 3 -22.78 -15.14 35.24
CA THR A 3 -23.36 -15.12 33.90
C THR A 3 -22.31 -14.52 32.99
N ASP A 4 -21.82 -15.33 32.05
CA ASP A 4 -20.88 -14.90 31.02
C ASP A 4 -21.70 -14.37 29.83
N PHE A 5 -21.53 -13.10 29.48
CA PHE A 5 -22.24 -12.45 28.36
C PHE A 5 -21.30 -12.19 27.19
N THR A 6 -21.79 -12.32 25.97
CA THR A 6 -21.07 -12.01 24.72
C THR A 6 -21.60 -10.72 24.10
N ILE A 7 -20.69 -9.78 23.87
CA ILE A 7 -21.00 -8.46 23.32
C ILE A 7 -20.31 -8.28 21.97
N GLY A 8 -21.08 -7.98 20.93
CA GLY A 8 -20.56 -7.61 19.60
C GLY A 8 -20.26 -6.11 19.54
N LEU A 9 -19.07 -5.74 19.05
CA LEU A 9 -18.68 -4.34 18.81
C LEU A 9 -18.78 -4.01 17.31
N VAL A 10 -19.77 -3.19 16.96
CA VAL A 10 -20.10 -2.77 15.59
C VAL A 10 -19.81 -1.28 15.42
N GLY A 11 -19.45 -0.87 14.21
CA GLY A 11 -19.33 0.54 13.83
C GLY A 11 -18.55 0.71 12.52
N ASN A 12 -18.59 1.92 11.99
CA ASN A 12 -17.89 2.25 10.76
C ASN A 12 -16.36 2.17 10.91
N PRO A 13 -15.60 2.01 9.80
CA PRO A 13 -14.18 2.30 9.80
C PRO A 13 -13.89 3.67 10.43
N ASN A 14 -12.78 3.76 11.17
CA ASN A 14 -12.30 4.98 11.82
C ASN A 14 -13.18 5.63 12.91
N CYS A 15 -14.39 5.13 13.24
CA CYS A 15 -15.25 5.68 14.31
C CYS A 15 -14.67 5.60 15.75
N GLY A 16 -13.43 5.12 15.91
CA GLY A 16 -12.76 4.90 17.19
C GLY A 16 -12.99 3.52 17.82
N LYS A 17 -13.52 2.55 17.06
CA LYS A 17 -13.81 1.18 17.50
C LYS A 17 -12.66 0.49 18.24
N THR A 18 -11.49 0.41 17.61
CA THR A 18 -10.29 -0.18 18.22
C THR A 18 -9.85 0.57 19.48
N THR A 19 -10.07 1.89 19.55
CA THR A 19 -9.77 2.71 20.73
C THR A 19 -10.70 2.35 21.89
N LEU A 20 -12.01 2.22 21.63
CA LEU A 20 -12.98 1.79 22.64
C LEU A 20 -12.73 0.35 23.11
N PHE A 21 -12.47 -0.58 22.18
CA PHE A 21 -12.12 -1.96 22.48
C PHE A 21 -10.91 -2.05 23.43
N ASN A 22 -9.82 -1.34 23.11
CA ASN A 22 -8.62 -1.29 23.95
C ASN A 22 -8.89 -0.63 25.31
N ALA A 23 -9.72 0.40 25.38
CA ALA A 23 -10.04 1.09 26.63
C ALA A 23 -10.91 0.24 27.59
N ILE A 24 -11.75 -0.66 27.05
CA ILE A 24 -12.56 -1.60 27.84
C ILE A 24 -11.75 -2.85 28.25
N THR A 25 -11.00 -3.45 27.32
CA THR A 25 -10.34 -4.77 27.53
C THR A 25 -8.90 -4.67 28.06
N GLY A 26 -8.23 -3.54 27.82
CA GLY A 26 -6.84 -3.31 28.21
C GLY A 26 -5.88 -4.37 27.66
N ALA A 27 -5.20 -5.07 28.57
CA ALA A 27 -4.25 -6.13 28.23
C ALA A 27 -4.91 -7.52 28.03
N LYS A 28 -6.20 -7.69 28.37
CA LYS A 28 -6.90 -8.99 28.32
C LYS A 28 -7.53 -9.25 26.95
N GLN A 29 -6.73 -9.18 25.89
CA GLN A 29 -7.17 -9.40 24.53
C GLN A 29 -6.40 -10.53 23.85
N ARG A 30 -7.09 -11.26 22.96
CA ARG A 30 -6.54 -12.30 22.09
C ARG A 30 -6.83 -11.92 20.64
N VAL A 31 -5.80 -12.02 19.81
CA VAL A 31 -5.88 -11.83 18.35
C VAL A 31 -5.72 -13.19 17.69
N GLY A 32 -6.70 -13.56 16.87
CA GLY A 32 -6.65 -14.72 15.98
C GLY A 32 -7.18 -14.32 14.61
N ASN A 33 -7.66 -15.29 13.82
CA ASN A 33 -8.31 -15.05 12.54
C ASN A 33 -9.78 -15.50 12.59
N TRP A 34 -10.62 -14.92 11.73
CA TRP A 34 -11.96 -15.47 11.48
C TRP A 34 -11.86 -16.82 10.73
N PRO A 35 -12.81 -17.76 10.92
CA PRO A 35 -12.73 -19.08 10.30
C PRO A 35 -12.65 -19.01 8.77
N GLY A 36 -11.66 -19.71 8.18
CA GLY A 36 -11.49 -19.81 6.73
C GLY A 36 -10.91 -18.58 6.01
N VAL A 37 -10.60 -17.49 6.72
CA VAL A 37 -10.15 -16.23 6.10
C VAL A 37 -8.95 -15.61 6.83
N THR A 38 -8.28 -14.64 6.20
CA THR A 38 -7.09 -13.96 6.73
C THR A 38 -7.40 -12.70 7.57
N VAL A 39 -8.67 -12.40 7.80
CA VAL A 39 -9.11 -11.22 8.58
C VAL A 39 -8.90 -11.48 10.08
N GLU A 40 -8.29 -10.51 10.77
CA GLU A 40 -8.05 -10.58 12.22
C GLU A 40 -9.37 -10.62 13.00
N LYS A 41 -9.49 -11.57 13.94
CA LYS A 41 -10.54 -11.62 14.96
C LYS A 41 -9.96 -11.19 16.30
N LYS A 42 -10.44 -10.08 16.86
CA LYS A 42 -10.04 -9.60 18.20
C LYS A 42 -11.15 -9.91 19.19
N THR A 43 -10.76 -10.53 20.30
CA THR A 43 -11.64 -10.89 21.40
C THR A 43 -11.00 -10.47 22.71
N GLY A 44 -11.78 -9.97 23.67
CA GLY A 44 -11.23 -9.54 24.95
C GLY A 44 -12.20 -9.78 26.10
N GLU A 45 -11.64 -10.08 27.26
CA GLU A 45 -12.40 -10.45 28.46
C GLU A 45 -12.31 -9.31 29.49
N PHE A 46 -13.46 -8.81 29.95
CA PHE A 46 -13.52 -7.82 31.03
C PHE A 46 -14.58 -8.19 32.06
N ASN A 47 -14.37 -7.76 33.31
CA ASN A 47 -15.32 -7.97 34.40
C ASN A 47 -15.89 -6.61 34.81
N TYR A 48 -17.20 -6.53 34.98
CA TYR A 48 -17.88 -5.34 35.49
C TYR A 48 -19.00 -5.75 36.43
N ALA A 49 -19.08 -5.12 37.61
CA ALA A 49 -19.85 -5.60 38.75
C ALA A 49 -19.58 -7.11 39.01
N ASP A 50 -20.63 -7.92 39.14
CA ASP A 50 -20.55 -9.36 39.43
C ASP A 50 -20.65 -10.25 38.16
N SER A 51 -20.44 -9.69 36.96
CA SER A 51 -20.54 -10.40 35.68
C SER A 51 -19.24 -10.35 34.87
N ALA A 52 -19.01 -11.39 34.07
CA ALA A 52 -17.92 -11.47 33.12
C ALA A 52 -18.46 -11.26 31.70
N TYR A 53 -17.70 -10.53 30.89
CA TYR A 53 -18.11 -10.11 29.56
C TYR A 53 -17.02 -10.43 28.54
N THR A 54 -17.41 -11.08 27.45
CA THR A 54 -16.58 -11.30 26.27
C THR A 54 -16.93 -10.25 25.22
N LEU A 55 -16.00 -9.37 24.90
CA LEU A 55 -16.14 -8.37 23.84
C LEU A 55 -15.53 -8.93 22.55
N VAL A 56 -16.31 -8.97 21.47
CA VAL A 56 -15.86 -9.40 20.14
C VAL A 56 -15.83 -8.18 19.21
N ASP A 57 -14.65 -7.87 18.68
CA ASP A 57 -14.47 -6.78 17.73
C ASP A 57 -14.82 -7.27 16.32
N LEU A 58 -15.88 -6.72 15.72
CA LEU A 58 -16.23 -7.03 14.32
C LEU A 58 -15.42 -6.13 13.37
N PRO A 59 -15.16 -6.55 12.12
CA PRO A 59 -14.58 -5.66 11.13
C PRO A 59 -15.40 -4.37 10.97
N GLY A 60 -14.73 -3.25 10.67
CA GLY A 60 -15.41 -1.97 10.48
C GLY A 60 -16.13 -1.96 9.14
N THR A 61 -17.44 -1.73 9.13
CA THR A 61 -18.27 -1.78 7.91
C THR A 61 -19.13 -0.52 7.73
N TYR A 62 -19.51 -0.19 6.49
CA TYR A 62 -20.52 0.82 6.20
C TYR A 62 -21.93 0.23 6.00
N SER A 63 -22.06 -1.07 5.72
CA SER A 63 -23.33 -1.78 5.50
C SER A 63 -23.25 -3.24 5.97
N LEU A 64 -24.33 -3.77 6.53
CA LEU A 64 -24.47 -5.22 6.78
C LEU A 64 -24.98 -5.99 5.55
N HIS A 65 -25.39 -5.31 4.48
CA HIS A 65 -25.94 -5.97 3.29
C HIS A 65 -24.86 -6.14 2.22
N VAL A 66 -24.85 -7.33 1.61
CA VAL A 66 -23.82 -7.81 0.68
C VAL A 66 -24.39 -7.85 -0.74
N SER A 67 -23.92 -6.93 -1.59
CA SER A 67 -24.17 -7.03 -3.03
C SER A 67 -23.31 -8.14 -3.66
N HIS A 68 -23.85 -8.74 -4.72
CA HIS A 68 -23.55 -10.11 -5.15
C HIS A 68 -22.08 -10.42 -5.53
N ASP A 69 -21.30 -9.43 -5.99
CA ASP A 69 -19.97 -9.66 -6.60
C ASP A 69 -18.81 -8.83 -6.00
N ASP A 70 -19.08 -7.80 -5.18
CA ASP A 70 -18.06 -6.80 -4.76
C ASP A 70 -17.98 -6.56 -3.23
N SER A 71 -18.65 -7.36 -2.40
CA SER A 71 -18.60 -7.19 -0.94
C SER A 71 -17.24 -7.52 -0.33
N SER A 72 -16.78 -6.66 0.58
CA SER A 72 -15.57 -6.93 1.34
C SER A 72 -15.76 -8.14 2.26
N ILE A 73 -14.68 -8.91 2.49
CA ILE A 73 -14.70 -10.03 3.44
C ILE A 73 -15.08 -9.52 4.85
N ASP A 74 -14.70 -8.28 5.17
CA ASP A 74 -15.02 -7.58 6.41
C ASP A 74 -16.54 -7.38 6.60
N GLU A 75 -17.26 -6.95 5.55
CA GLU A 75 -18.73 -6.85 5.54
C GLU A 75 -19.39 -8.22 5.72
N GLN A 76 -18.93 -9.24 4.99
CA GLN A 76 -19.47 -10.60 5.08
C GLN A 76 -19.30 -11.20 6.49
N ILE A 77 -18.16 -10.93 7.15
CA ILE A 77 -17.94 -11.35 8.55
C ILE A 77 -18.90 -10.63 9.50
N ALA A 78 -19.06 -9.32 9.34
CA ALA A 78 -19.95 -8.52 10.19
C ALA A 78 -21.42 -8.95 10.03
N GLN A 79 -21.89 -9.13 8.79
CA GLN A 79 -23.23 -9.64 8.48
C GLN A 79 -23.46 -11.01 9.12
N ASN A 80 -22.59 -11.99 8.87
CA ASN A 80 -22.75 -13.36 9.36
C ASN A 80 -22.76 -13.44 10.90
N TYR A 81 -21.93 -12.65 11.59
CA TYR A 81 -21.90 -12.63 13.06
C TYR A 81 -23.15 -11.97 13.67
N ILE A 82 -23.73 -10.97 13.00
CA ILE A 82 -24.98 -10.35 13.44
C ILE A 82 -26.19 -11.25 13.12
N LEU A 83 -26.16 -11.97 12.00
CA LEU A 83 -27.19 -12.97 11.65
C LEU A 83 -27.18 -14.19 12.56
N SER A 84 -26.02 -14.66 13.05
CA SER A 84 -25.91 -15.90 13.85
C SER A 84 -26.57 -15.84 15.22
N GLY A 85 -26.79 -14.63 15.76
CA GLY A 85 -27.36 -14.44 17.09
C GLY A 85 -26.42 -14.79 18.25
N ASP A 86 -25.10 -14.91 18.00
CA ASP A 86 -24.10 -15.27 19.02
C ASP A 86 -23.84 -14.17 20.08
N ALA A 87 -24.36 -12.96 19.89
CA ALA A 87 -24.18 -11.83 20.80
C ALA A 87 -25.46 -11.52 21.58
N ASP A 88 -25.35 -11.46 22.92
CA ASP A 88 -26.43 -11.05 23.82
C ASP A 88 -26.75 -9.55 23.71
N LEU A 89 -25.77 -8.74 23.30
CA LEU A 89 -25.90 -7.29 23.09
C LEU A 89 -24.91 -6.79 22.03
N VAL A 90 -25.31 -5.78 21.26
CA VAL A 90 -24.44 -5.05 20.33
C VAL A 90 -24.13 -3.65 20.88
N ILE A 91 -22.85 -3.32 21.01
CA ILE A 91 -22.41 -1.93 21.14
C ILE A 91 -22.18 -1.40 19.73
N ASN A 92 -23.02 -0.45 19.31
CA ASN A 92 -22.89 0.23 18.03
C ASN A 92 -22.19 1.58 18.23
N ILE A 93 -21.01 1.74 17.66
CA ILE A 93 -20.19 2.95 17.80
C ILE A 93 -20.48 3.90 16.63
N ILE A 94 -20.92 5.10 16.98
CA ILE A 94 -21.30 6.16 16.05
C ILE A 94 -20.31 7.31 16.20
N ASP A 95 -19.77 7.80 15.08
CA ASP A 95 -18.96 9.01 15.08
C ASP A 95 -19.87 10.25 15.10
N ALA A 96 -19.81 11.03 16.18
CA ALA A 96 -20.56 12.27 16.33
C ALA A 96 -20.23 13.31 15.24
N SER A 97 -19.02 13.31 14.69
CA SER A 97 -18.64 14.22 13.61
C SER A 97 -19.26 13.85 12.26
N SER A 98 -19.66 12.59 12.09
CA SER A 98 -20.20 12.03 10.85
C SER A 98 -21.49 11.22 11.12
N LEU A 99 -22.42 11.84 11.84
CA LEU A 99 -23.61 11.20 12.40
C LEU A 99 -24.51 10.56 11.33
N GLU A 100 -24.78 11.26 10.22
CA GLU A 100 -25.67 10.79 9.15
C GLU A 100 -25.16 9.48 8.53
N ARG A 101 -23.88 9.43 8.13
CA ARG A 101 -23.27 8.22 7.56
C ARG A 101 -23.26 7.06 8.56
N SER A 102 -22.96 7.35 9.83
CA SER A 102 -22.91 6.34 10.90
C SER A 102 -24.30 5.75 11.23
N LEU A 103 -25.35 6.57 11.10
CA LEU A 103 -26.72 6.13 11.33
C LEU A 103 -27.26 5.21 10.24
N PHE A 104 -26.69 5.19 9.03
CA PHE A 104 -27.11 4.25 7.97
C PHE A 104 -26.92 2.79 8.42
N LEU A 105 -25.71 2.42 8.84
CA LEU A 105 -25.41 1.09 9.43
C LEU A 105 -26.31 0.81 10.64
N THR A 106 -26.56 1.83 11.46
CA THR A 106 -27.43 1.72 12.64
C THR A 106 -28.85 1.28 12.28
N THR A 107 -29.40 1.69 11.12
CA THR A 107 -30.73 1.21 10.68
C THR A 107 -30.76 -0.31 10.46
N GLN A 108 -29.67 -0.90 9.96
CA GLN A 108 -29.58 -2.32 9.67
C GLN A 108 -29.30 -3.15 10.94
N VAL A 109 -28.52 -2.61 11.89
CA VAL A 109 -28.35 -3.23 13.21
C VAL A 109 -29.66 -3.24 14.00
N ILE A 110 -30.50 -2.20 13.85
CA ILE A 110 -31.85 -2.16 14.42
C ILE A 110 -32.75 -3.27 13.84
N ASP A 111 -32.67 -3.54 12.53
CA ASP A 111 -33.40 -4.66 11.89
C ASP A 111 -32.98 -6.03 12.46
N ALA A 112 -31.74 -6.16 12.97
CA ALA A 112 -31.24 -7.36 13.62
C ALA A 112 -31.86 -7.65 15.00
N ALA A 113 -32.67 -6.75 15.56
CA ALA A 113 -33.44 -6.91 16.80
C ALA A 113 -32.69 -7.41 18.07
N ILE A 114 -31.35 -7.44 18.04
CA ILE A 114 -30.49 -7.72 19.20
C ILE A 114 -30.53 -6.48 20.11
N PRO A 115 -30.51 -6.63 21.46
CA PRO A 115 -30.35 -5.50 22.37
C PRO A 115 -29.15 -4.64 21.96
N MET A 116 -29.36 -3.33 21.75
CA MET A 116 -28.33 -2.43 21.25
C MET A 116 -28.10 -1.27 22.22
N VAL A 117 -26.83 -0.90 22.41
CA VAL A 117 -26.43 0.36 23.06
C VAL A 117 -25.56 1.15 22.10
N VAL A 118 -25.89 2.42 21.89
CA VAL A 118 -25.12 3.31 21.02
C VAL A 118 -24.05 4.03 21.83
N ALA A 119 -22.79 3.85 21.43
CA ALA A 119 -21.65 4.60 21.92
C ALA A 119 -21.37 5.77 20.96
N LEU A 120 -21.89 6.95 21.29
CA LEU A 120 -21.72 8.17 20.49
C LEU A 120 -20.35 8.79 20.79
N ASN A 121 -19.36 8.45 19.96
CA ASN A 121 -17.95 8.77 20.15
C ASN A 121 -17.55 10.07 19.43
N MET A 122 -16.35 10.59 19.72
CA MET A 122 -15.80 11.82 19.12
C MET A 122 -16.61 13.09 19.37
N MET A 123 -17.33 13.17 20.51
CA MET A 123 -18.10 14.35 20.91
C MET A 123 -17.26 15.63 20.94
N ASP A 124 -15.96 15.54 21.24
CA ASP A 124 -15.04 16.68 21.25
C ASP A 124 -14.55 17.10 19.86
N VAL A 125 -14.74 16.27 18.83
CA VAL A 125 -14.55 16.62 17.41
C VAL A 125 -15.80 17.30 16.88
N ALA A 126 -16.99 16.76 17.17
CA ALA A 126 -18.27 17.36 16.79
C ALA A 126 -18.44 18.78 17.37
N GLU A 127 -18.10 19.00 18.65
CA GLU A 127 -18.18 20.34 19.24
C GLU A 127 -17.18 21.33 18.61
N LYS A 128 -15.98 20.88 18.23
CA LYS A 128 -15.00 21.71 17.47
C LYS A 128 -15.47 22.07 16.06
N GLN A 129 -16.28 21.21 15.43
CA GLN A 129 -16.94 21.48 14.15
C GLN A 129 -18.18 22.38 14.31
N GLY A 130 -18.62 22.66 15.55
CA GLY A 130 -19.80 23.48 15.84
C GLY A 130 -21.11 22.72 15.89
N THR A 131 -21.06 21.39 15.72
CA THR A 131 -22.22 20.50 15.81
C THR A 131 -22.46 20.12 17.26
N ARG A 132 -23.62 20.50 17.81
CA ARG A 132 -24.11 19.96 19.08
C ARG A 132 -25.14 18.89 18.82
N ILE A 133 -24.98 17.74 19.45
CA ILE A 133 -25.89 16.60 19.38
C ILE A 133 -26.56 16.46 20.75
N ASP A 134 -27.87 16.21 20.76
CA ASP A 134 -28.59 15.81 21.97
C ASP A 134 -28.70 14.27 22.02
N PRO A 135 -27.95 13.59 22.92
CA PRO A 135 -28.00 12.14 23.05
C PRO A 135 -29.37 11.62 23.49
N LYS A 136 -30.18 12.42 24.20
CA LYS A 136 -31.51 12.01 24.65
C LYS A 136 -32.49 12.01 23.48
N ALA A 137 -32.52 13.08 22.71
CA ALA A 137 -33.33 13.15 21.49
C ALA A 137 -32.95 12.03 20.50
N LEU A 138 -31.65 11.73 20.37
CA LEU A 138 -31.19 10.60 19.56
C LEU A 138 -31.66 9.25 20.14
N SER A 139 -31.55 9.04 21.45
CA SER A 139 -32.00 7.82 22.14
C SER A 139 -33.50 7.56 21.98
N GLU A 140 -34.34 8.60 22.10
CA GLU A 140 -35.79 8.52 21.88
C GLU A 140 -36.14 8.15 20.43
N LYS A 141 -35.35 8.60 19.44
CA LYS A 141 -35.58 8.29 18.01
C LYS A 141 -35.05 6.92 17.60
N LEU A 142 -33.94 6.47 18.19
CA LEU A 142 -33.36 5.15 17.92
C LEU A 142 -33.99 4.03 18.75
N GLY A 143 -34.84 4.35 19.74
CA GLY A 143 -35.48 3.35 20.60
C GLY A 143 -34.51 2.57 21.50
N CYS A 144 -33.27 3.05 21.64
CA CYS A 144 -32.19 2.40 22.38
C CYS A 144 -31.35 3.42 23.16
N PRO A 145 -30.62 3.00 24.21
CA PRO A 145 -29.76 3.91 24.97
C PRO A 145 -28.61 4.47 24.12
N VAL A 146 -28.39 5.79 24.23
CA VAL A 146 -27.26 6.50 23.59
C VAL A 146 -26.38 7.10 24.68
N VAL A 147 -25.09 6.75 24.68
CA VAL A 147 -24.10 7.24 25.65
C VAL A 147 -23.02 8.07 24.94
N PRO A 148 -22.87 9.37 25.26
CA PRO A 148 -21.79 10.18 24.71
C PRO A 148 -20.45 9.82 25.36
N ILE A 149 -19.42 9.59 24.53
CA ILE A 149 -18.07 9.21 24.98
C ILE A 149 -16.97 9.95 24.21
N VAL A 150 -15.76 9.97 24.78
CA VAL A 150 -14.52 10.30 24.06
C VAL A 150 -13.52 9.20 24.35
N ALA A 151 -13.53 8.14 23.52
CA ALA A 151 -12.78 6.90 23.77
C ALA A 151 -11.27 7.15 23.94
N SER A 152 -10.68 8.09 23.20
CA SER A 152 -9.26 8.45 23.27
C SER A 152 -8.84 9.07 24.61
N LYS A 153 -9.78 9.62 25.38
CA LYS A 153 -9.57 10.18 26.73
C LYS A 153 -10.13 9.30 27.83
N SER A 154 -10.74 8.16 27.49
CA SER A 154 -11.51 7.30 28.40
C SER A 154 -12.70 8.00 29.09
N GLU A 155 -13.21 9.09 28.51
CA GLU A 155 -14.36 9.83 29.03
C GLU A 155 -15.67 9.12 28.64
N GLY A 156 -16.60 8.99 29.60
CA GLY A 156 -17.91 8.36 29.41
C GLY A 156 -17.95 6.82 29.52
N LEU A 157 -16.80 6.14 29.58
CA LEU A 157 -16.73 4.67 29.61
C LEU A 157 -17.50 4.04 30.79
N THR A 158 -17.38 4.59 31.99
CA THR A 158 -18.10 4.06 33.16
C THR A 158 -19.61 4.12 32.99
N ALA A 159 -20.13 5.17 32.36
CA ALA A 159 -21.56 5.30 32.07
C ALA A 159 -21.99 4.30 31.00
N LEU A 160 -21.16 4.07 29.97
CA LEU A 160 -21.42 3.06 28.94
C LEU A 160 -21.54 1.65 29.55
N LEU A 161 -20.61 1.27 30.42
CA LEU A 161 -20.65 -0.04 31.11
C LEU A 161 -21.89 -0.21 32.00
N GLN A 162 -22.30 0.85 32.71
CA GLN A 162 -23.54 0.83 33.50
C GLN A 162 -24.79 0.63 32.63
N VAL A 163 -24.86 1.30 31.48
CA VAL A 163 -25.98 1.19 30.55
C VAL A 163 -26.03 -0.19 29.88
N ILE A 164 -24.87 -0.78 29.54
CA ILE A 164 -24.78 -2.16 29.04
C ILE A 164 -25.33 -3.15 30.06
N GLU A 165 -24.89 -3.07 31.32
CA GLU A 165 -25.37 -3.94 32.41
C GLU A 165 -26.89 -3.79 32.64
N GLN A 166 -27.42 -2.57 32.56
CA GLN A 166 -28.86 -2.32 32.67
C GLN A 166 -29.64 -2.90 31.48
N THR A 167 -29.11 -2.78 30.26
CA THR A 167 -29.76 -3.25 29.03
C THR A 167 -29.82 -4.78 29.00
N LEU A 168 -28.73 -5.47 29.35
CA LEU A 168 -28.70 -6.94 29.45
C LEU A 168 -29.65 -7.51 30.52
N LYS A 169 -30.01 -6.71 31.53
CA LYS A 169 -31.00 -7.08 32.56
C LYS A 169 -32.45 -6.80 32.15
N GLN A 170 -32.69 -6.04 31.07
CA GLN A 170 -34.04 -5.76 30.56
C GLN A 170 -34.44 -6.79 29.50
N THR A 171 -35.48 -7.57 29.80
CA THR A 171 -35.89 -8.76 29.02
C THR A 171 -36.77 -8.46 27.81
N THR A 172 -36.92 -7.19 27.41
CA THR A 172 -37.84 -6.76 26.35
C THR A 172 -37.13 -5.95 25.29
N ALA A 173 -36.90 -6.54 24.12
CA ALA A 173 -36.57 -5.80 22.91
C ALA A 173 -37.74 -4.86 22.57
N ALA A 174 -37.44 -3.56 22.38
CA ALA A 174 -38.42 -2.60 21.89
C ALA A 174 -38.76 -2.89 20.42
N ALA A 175 -39.97 -2.53 19.98
CA ALA A 175 -40.32 -2.61 18.56
C ALA A 175 -39.43 -1.65 17.76
N PRO A 176 -39.00 -2.02 16.52
CA PRO A 176 -38.10 -1.19 15.74
C PRO A 176 -38.73 0.19 15.44
N PRO A 177 -37.99 1.31 15.66
CA PRO A 177 -38.49 2.66 15.46
C PRO A 177 -38.60 3.06 13.98
N PHE A 178 -37.91 2.33 13.10
CA PHE A 178 -38.00 2.46 11.65
C PHE A 178 -38.96 1.39 11.11
N ARG A 179 -39.80 1.81 10.16
CA ARG A 179 -40.59 0.91 9.31
C ARG A 179 -40.49 1.42 7.89
N PHE A 180 -40.37 0.49 6.95
CA PHE A 180 -40.36 0.82 5.54
C PHE A 180 -41.74 1.33 5.08
N PRO A 181 -41.80 2.15 4.01
CA PRO A 181 -43.04 2.39 3.29
C PRO A 181 -43.56 1.12 2.61
N GLU A 182 -44.87 1.07 2.34
CA GLU A 182 -45.40 0.16 1.33
C GLU A 182 -44.83 0.52 -0.06
N PRO A 183 -44.50 -0.45 -0.93
CA PRO A 183 -44.84 -1.88 -0.85
C PRO A 183 -43.84 -2.78 -0.09
N VAL A 184 -42.74 -2.20 0.40
CA VAL A 184 -41.60 -2.96 0.96
C VAL A 184 -41.96 -3.58 2.31
N ASN A 185 -42.68 -2.86 3.17
CA ASN A 185 -43.08 -3.37 4.48
C ASN A 185 -43.94 -4.65 4.38
N GLY A 186 -44.96 -4.68 3.51
CA GLY A 186 -45.75 -5.90 3.28
C GLY A 186 -44.93 -7.09 2.74
N ALA A 187 -43.86 -6.83 1.98
CA ALA A 187 -42.94 -7.87 1.51
C ALA A 187 -42.05 -8.40 2.66
N ILE A 188 -41.52 -7.52 3.51
CA ILE A 188 -40.77 -7.91 4.73
C ILE A 188 -41.65 -8.75 5.65
N GLU A 189 -42.90 -8.35 5.90
CA GLU A 189 -43.83 -9.10 6.74
C GLU A 189 -44.11 -10.52 6.20
N HIS A 190 -44.27 -10.67 4.87
CA HIS A 190 -44.47 -11.96 4.22
C HIS A 190 -43.23 -12.87 4.32
N ILE A 191 -42.04 -12.35 4.00
CA ILE A 191 -40.79 -13.14 4.05
C ILE A 191 -40.45 -13.49 5.51
N THR A 192 -40.66 -12.57 6.46
CA THR A 192 -40.46 -12.82 7.90
C THR A 192 -41.41 -13.91 8.43
N ALA A 193 -42.63 -14.02 7.90
CA ALA A 193 -43.56 -15.09 8.25
C ALA A 193 -43.07 -16.46 7.73
N LEU A 194 -42.58 -16.53 6.49
CA LEU A 194 -41.97 -17.74 5.92
C LEU A 194 -40.71 -18.16 6.68
N ALA A 195 -39.85 -17.20 7.06
CA ALA A 195 -38.64 -17.44 7.85
C ALA A 195 -38.96 -18.06 9.22
N LYS A 196 -40.00 -17.58 9.90
CA LYS A 196 -40.45 -18.14 11.20
C LYS A 196 -40.93 -19.59 11.13
N GLU A 197 -41.33 -20.06 9.96
CA GLU A 197 -41.83 -21.42 9.74
C GLU A 197 -40.74 -22.37 9.20
N HIS A 198 -39.79 -21.85 8.40
CA HIS A 198 -38.86 -22.69 7.62
C HIS A 198 -37.35 -22.45 7.87
N ALA A 199 -36.94 -21.33 8.48
CA ALA A 199 -35.53 -21.03 8.78
C ALA A 199 -35.16 -21.37 10.24
N ASP A 200 -33.86 -21.40 10.57
CA ASP A 200 -33.40 -21.63 11.94
C ASP A 200 -33.96 -20.55 12.90
N THR A 201 -34.45 -20.98 14.06
CA THR A 201 -34.99 -20.12 15.12
C THR A 201 -33.94 -19.23 15.78
N LYS A 202 -32.64 -19.52 15.58
CA LYS A 202 -31.53 -18.66 16.03
C LYS A 202 -31.27 -17.45 15.14
N LEU A 203 -31.60 -17.54 13.85
CA LEU A 203 -31.33 -16.47 12.88
C LEU A 203 -32.28 -15.30 13.09
N ASN A 204 -31.82 -14.07 12.87
CA ASN A 204 -32.74 -12.95 12.82
C ASN A 204 -33.57 -12.97 11.52
N HIS A 205 -34.86 -13.28 11.64
CA HIS A 205 -35.80 -13.39 10.51
C HIS A 205 -36.12 -12.07 9.81
N GLN A 206 -36.00 -10.92 10.47
CA GLN A 206 -36.26 -9.60 9.86
C GLN A 206 -35.08 -9.14 9.01
N LEU A 207 -33.84 -9.28 9.51
CA LEU A 207 -32.61 -9.00 8.75
C LEU A 207 -32.45 -9.97 7.57
N LEU A 208 -32.85 -11.24 7.75
CA LEU A 208 -32.90 -12.21 6.65
C LEU A 208 -33.93 -11.81 5.58
N ALA A 209 -35.07 -11.23 5.99
CA ALA A 209 -36.08 -10.72 5.06
C ALA A 209 -35.63 -9.47 4.29
N THR A 210 -34.88 -8.55 4.91
CA THR A 210 -34.30 -7.40 4.19
C THR A 210 -33.20 -7.83 3.23
N ALA A 211 -32.34 -8.79 3.62
CA ALA A 211 -31.30 -9.35 2.74
C ALA A 211 -31.88 -9.98 1.46
N ILE A 212 -33.00 -10.71 1.57
CA ILE A 212 -33.69 -11.28 0.38
C ILE A 212 -34.25 -10.17 -0.53
N LEU A 213 -34.80 -9.08 0.03
CA LEU A 213 -35.31 -7.96 -0.76
C LEU A 213 -34.20 -7.15 -1.45
N GLU A 214 -33.00 -7.14 -0.88
CA GLU A 214 -31.78 -6.62 -1.50
C GLU A 214 -31.06 -7.68 -2.37
N ARG A 215 -31.76 -8.78 -2.74
CA ARG A 215 -31.33 -9.85 -3.67
C ARG A 215 -30.06 -10.63 -3.24
N ASP A 216 -29.77 -10.73 -1.95
CA ASP A 216 -28.67 -11.57 -1.43
C ASP A 216 -28.95 -13.07 -1.62
N SER A 217 -28.23 -13.74 -2.53
CA SER A 217 -28.41 -15.19 -2.76
C SER A 217 -28.04 -16.05 -1.54
N ARG A 218 -27.14 -15.61 -0.68
CA ARG A 218 -26.74 -16.37 0.51
C ARG A 218 -27.86 -16.40 1.53
N ALA A 219 -28.68 -15.35 1.58
CA ALA A 219 -29.91 -15.35 2.37
C ALA A 219 -30.91 -16.41 1.90
N LEU A 220 -30.90 -16.81 0.62
CA LEU A 220 -31.72 -17.92 0.11
C LEU A 220 -31.19 -19.30 0.55
N GLU A 221 -29.89 -19.48 0.80
CA GLU A 221 -29.31 -20.74 1.30
C GLU A 221 -29.90 -21.16 2.67
N HIS A 222 -30.43 -20.21 3.44
CA HIS A 222 -31.13 -20.46 4.70
C HIS A 222 -32.58 -20.97 4.53
N PHE A 223 -33.10 -21.04 3.30
CA PHE A 223 -34.43 -21.55 2.99
C PHE A 223 -34.37 -22.83 2.14
N PRO A 224 -35.35 -23.75 2.28
CA PRO A 224 -35.52 -24.87 1.37
C PRO A 224 -35.67 -24.42 -0.10
N GLU A 225 -35.04 -25.14 -1.03
CA GLU A 225 -35.04 -24.82 -2.48
C GLU A 225 -36.44 -24.56 -3.06
N HIS A 226 -37.47 -25.29 -2.59
CA HIS A 226 -38.84 -25.14 -3.07
C HIS A 226 -39.52 -23.80 -2.71
N LEU A 227 -38.93 -23.00 -1.80
CA LEU A 227 -39.39 -21.66 -1.47
C LEU A 227 -38.62 -20.56 -2.22
N HIS A 228 -37.50 -20.89 -2.89
CA HIS A 228 -36.67 -19.89 -3.58
C HIS A 228 -37.45 -19.15 -4.67
N ASP A 229 -38.26 -19.85 -5.45
CA ASP A 229 -39.14 -19.26 -6.46
C ASP A 229 -40.18 -18.31 -5.83
N GLN A 230 -40.81 -18.72 -4.71
CA GLN A 230 -41.81 -17.90 -4.00
C GLN A 230 -41.21 -16.63 -3.37
N LEU A 231 -39.98 -16.73 -2.86
CA LEU A 231 -39.23 -15.59 -2.33
C LEU A 231 -38.88 -14.63 -3.47
N ASN A 232 -38.30 -15.14 -4.57
CA ASN A 232 -37.98 -14.34 -5.76
C ASN A 232 -39.23 -13.66 -6.36
N ASP A 233 -40.36 -14.36 -6.44
CA ASP A 233 -41.64 -13.77 -6.86
C ASP A 233 -42.12 -12.67 -5.92
N THR A 234 -41.89 -12.80 -4.61
CA THR A 234 -42.22 -11.74 -3.64
C THR A 234 -41.36 -10.49 -3.86
N VAL A 235 -40.05 -10.66 -4.11
CA VAL A 235 -39.13 -9.57 -4.47
C VAL A 235 -39.56 -8.91 -5.78
N ASN A 236 -39.81 -9.70 -6.82
CA ASN A 236 -40.26 -9.21 -8.14
C ASN A 236 -41.61 -8.46 -8.03
N GLN A 237 -42.53 -8.90 -7.17
CA GLN A 237 -43.81 -8.20 -6.93
C GLN A 237 -43.64 -6.88 -6.17
N ALA A 238 -42.66 -6.77 -5.28
CA ALA A 238 -42.32 -5.51 -4.61
C ALA A 238 -41.67 -4.54 -5.61
N GLU A 239 -40.72 -5.03 -6.41
CA GLU A 239 -40.02 -4.25 -7.43
C GLU A 239 -40.98 -3.71 -8.51
N ASN A 240 -41.91 -4.51 -9.03
CA ASN A 240 -42.93 -4.07 -9.99
C ASN A 240 -43.89 -2.98 -9.45
N LYS A 241 -43.95 -2.76 -8.13
CA LYS A 241 -44.74 -1.70 -7.49
C LYS A 241 -43.93 -0.43 -7.22
N VAL A 242 -42.62 -0.44 -7.48
CA VAL A 242 -41.69 0.67 -7.27
C VAL A 242 -41.27 1.24 -8.64
N ASN A 243 -41.22 2.57 -8.76
CA ASN A 243 -40.67 3.23 -9.95
C ASN A 243 -39.14 3.29 -9.85
N GLY A 244 -38.45 2.19 -10.16
CA GLY A 244 -36.99 2.08 -10.11
C GLY A 244 -36.54 0.67 -9.75
N ARG A 245 -35.27 0.51 -9.35
CA ARG A 245 -34.81 -0.72 -8.69
C ARG A 245 -35.31 -0.76 -7.25
N LEU A 246 -35.59 -1.94 -6.74
CA LEU A 246 -36.03 -2.11 -5.35
C LEU A 246 -34.95 -1.69 -4.34
N GLU A 247 -33.68 -2.02 -4.63
CA GLU A 247 -32.49 -1.63 -3.86
C GLU A 247 -32.41 -0.11 -3.65
N ASP A 248 -32.51 0.67 -4.74
CA ASP A 248 -32.47 2.14 -4.68
C ASP A 248 -33.56 2.69 -3.75
N PHE A 249 -34.76 2.11 -3.77
CA PHE A 249 -35.87 2.55 -2.92
C PHE A 249 -35.64 2.22 -1.44
N ILE A 250 -35.10 1.05 -1.13
CA ILE A 250 -34.74 0.63 0.23
C ILE A 250 -33.67 1.56 0.81
N VAL A 251 -32.61 1.82 0.03
CA VAL A 251 -31.52 2.74 0.41
C VAL A 251 -32.04 4.15 0.66
N ASN A 252 -32.84 4.70 -0.27
CA ASN A 252 -33.45 6.03 -0.10
C ASN A 252 -34.36 6.10 1.13
N ALA A 253 -35.18 5.07 1.40
CA ALA A 253 -36.05 5.03 2.57
C ALA A 253 -35.27 5.05 3.90
N ARG A 254 -34.11 4.35 3.96
CA ARG A 254 -33.19 4.40 5.12
C ARG A 254 -32.60 5.81 5.27
N TYR A 255 -32.05 6.42 4.22
CA TYR A 255 -31.50 7.79 4.27
C TYR A 255 -32.56 8.84 4.65
N ASP A 256 -33.78 8.73 4.14
CA ASP A 256 -34.91 9.61 4.47
C ASP A 256 -35.30 9.54 5.96
N TRP A 257 -35.14 8.39 6.61
CA TRP A 257 -35.35 8.25 8.05
C TRP A 257 -34.16 8.81 8.83
N VAL A 258 -32.94 8.46 8.44
CA VAL A 258 -31.70 8.98 9.05
C VAL A 258 -31.70 10.51 9.05
N ASN A 259 -32.03 11.14 7.93
CA ASN A 259 -32.10 12.61 7.83
C ASN A 259 -33.11 13.23 8.80
N LYS A 260 -34.26 12.58 9.03
CA LYS A 260 -35.25 13.02 10.04
C LYS A 260 -34.73 12.84 11.46
N VAL A 261 -33.96 11.80 11.75
CA VAL A 261 -33.32 11.55 13.06
C VAL A 261 -32.21 12.56 13.32
N VAL A 262 -31.33 12.81 12.35
CA VAL A 262 -30.25 13.81 12.43
C VAL A 262 -30.83 15.22 12.64
N ALA A 263 -31.80 15.63 11.83
CA ALA A 263 -32.44 16.95 11.95
C ALA A 263 -33.17 17.16 13.30
N ALA A 264 -33.64 16.09 13.94
CA ALA A 264 -34.29 16.14 15.25
C ALA A 264 -33.32 16.11 16.44
N SER A 265 -32.05 15.70 16.22
CA SER A 265 -31.07 15.47 17.30
C SER A 265 -29.83 16.37 17.22
N THR A 266 -29.67 17.18 16.17
CA THR A 266 -28.50 18.04 15.94
C THR A 266 -28.83 19.52 15.88
N GLN A 267 -27.89 20.35 16.33
CA GLN A 267 -27.90 21.81 16.25
C GLN A 267 -26.56 22.29 15.70
N PHE A 268 -26.59 22.98 14.56
CA PHE A 268 -25.40 23.52 13.90
C PHE A 268 -25.16 24.97 14.32
N ASN A 269 -24.02 25.25 14.96
CA ASN A 269 -23.59 26.62 15.23
C ASN A 269 -22.95 27.23 13.99
N THR A 270 -23.73 28.00 13.21
CA THR A 270 -23.30 28.68 11.97
C THR A 270 -22.24 29.79 12.18
N SER A 271 -21.69 29.93 13.39
CA SER A 271 -20.79 31.02 13.80
C SER A 271 -19.31 30.66 13.83
N LEU A 272 -18.94 29.39 13.62
CA LEU A 272 -17.54 29.01 13.48
C LEU A 272 -17.03 29.41 12.09
N LYS A 273 -15.93 30.18 12.08
CA LYS A 273 -15.28 30.64 10.85
C LYS A 273 -14.78 29.45 10.04
N ALA A 274 -14.84 29.57 8.72
CA ALA A 274 -14.24 28.63 7.77
C ALA A 274 -12.83 28.21 8.24
N ASN A 275 -12.66 26.91 8.49
CA ASN A 275 -11.45 26.39 9.11
C ASN A 275 -10.24 26.57 8.17
N LEU A 276 -9.03 26.59 8.73
CA LEU A 276 -7.80 26.58 7.91
C LEU A 276 -7.78 25.39 6.92
N SER A 277 -8.42 24.27 7.29
CA SER A 277 -8.67 23.11 6.43
C SER A 277 -9.44 23.47 5.15
N GLU A 278 -10.56 24.20 5.27
CA GLU A 278 -11.41 24.54 4.13
C GLU A 278 -10.69 25.44 3.14
N ARG A 279 -9.94 26.44 3.64
CA ARG A 279 -9.13 27.33 2.78
C ARG A 279 -7.98 26.62 2.08
N LEU A 280 -7.43 25.56 2.68
CA LEU A 280 -6.42 24.72 2.04
C LEU A 280 -7.07 23.83 0.98
N ASP A 281 -8.20 23.19 1.29
CA ASP A 281 -8.93 22.36 0.34
C ASP A 281 -9.48 23.18 -0.85
N ASP A 282 -9.92 24.43 -0.66
CA ASP A 282 -10.31 25.36 -1.75
C ASP A 282 -9.19 25.60 -2.79
N ILE A 283 -7.93 25.55 -2.36
CA ILE A 283 -6.75 25.72 -3.21
C ILE A 283 -6.31 24.37 -3.79
N LEU A 284 -6.20 23.35 -2.93
CA LEU A 284 -5.65 22.04 -3.26
C LEU A 284 -6.60 21.17 -4.10
N LEU A 285 -7.91 21.34 -3.95
CA LEU A 285 -8.95 20.63 -4.72
C LEU A 285 -9.53 21.50 -5.86
N ASN A 286 -8.95 22.68 -6.10
CA ASN A 286 -9.37 23.54 -7.21
C ASN A 286 -9.18 22.84 -8.56
N ARG A 287 -10.22 22.81 -9.41
CA ARG A 287 -10.23 22.13 -10.72
C ARG A 287 -9.00 22.38 -11.60
N TRP A 288 -8.36 23.55 -11.50
CA TRP A 288 -7.18 23.90 -12.30
C TRP A 288 -5.86 23.84 -11.53
N LEU A 289 -5.84 24.20 -10.24
CA LEU A 289 -4.60 24.20 -9.44
C LEU A 289 -4.29 22.84 -8.81
N ALA A 290 -5.28 21.96 -8.67
CA ALA A 290 -5.12 20.63 -8.07
C ALA A 290 -4.01 19.80 -8.75
N PHE A 291 -4.04 19.67 -10.09
CA PHE A 291 -3.03 18.89 -10.82
C PHE A 291 -1.63 19.52 -10.77
N PRO A 292 -1.43 20.84 -11.03
CA PRO A 292 -0.14 21.50 -10.85
C PRO A 292 0.41 21.42 -9.42
N ILE A 293 -0.41 21.64 -8.38
CA ILE A 293 0.05 21.53 -7.00
C ILE A 293 0.38 20.08 -6.65
N PHE A 294 -0.43 19.12 -7.10
CA PHE A 294 -0.13 17.71 -6.93
C PHE A 294 1.21 17.32 -7.56
N LEU A 295 1.45 17.70 -8.83
CA LEU A 295 2.74 17.49 -9.50
C LEU A 295 3.88 18.22 -8.79
N GLY A 296 3.64 19.42 -8.24
CA GLY A 296 4.62 20.17 -7.45
C GLY A 296 4.99 19.50 -6.13
N VAL A 297 4.01 18.95 -5.40
CA VAL A 297 4.25 18.15 -4.18
C VAL A 297 5.01 16.86 -4.50
N MET A 298 4.68 16.20 -5.63
CA MET A 298 5.40 15.01 -6.05
C MET A 298 6.83 15.31 -6.49
N TYR A 299 7.03 16.38 -7.27
CA TYR A 299 8.35 16.87 -7.62
C TYR A 299 9.17 17.18 -6.35
N LEU A 300 8.58 17.83 -5.35
CA LEU A 300 9.24 18.13 -4.08
C LEU A 300 9.58 16.85 -3.29
N MET A 301 8.73 15.81 -3.32
CA MET A 301 9.05 14.50 -2.76
C MET A 301 10.30 13.90 -3.41
N PHE A 302 10.36 13.87 -4.76
CA PHE A 302 11.52 13.29 -5.46
C PHE A 302 12.78 14.13 -5.27
N MET A 303 12.69 15.46 -5.36
CA MET A 303 13.82 16.36 -5.09
C MET A 303 14.37 16.17 -3.67
N PHE A 304 13.49 16.12 -2.65
CA PHE A 304 13.88 15.81 -1.27
C PHE A 304 14.52 14.41 -1.16
N THR A 305 13.90 13.40 -1.75
CA THR A 305 14.32 11.99 -1.65
C THR A 305 15.66 11.73 -2.33
N ILE A 306 15.85 12.32 -3.52
CA ILE A 306 17.05 12.12 -4.33
C ILE A 306 18.18 12.98 -3.75
N ASN A 307 18.04 14.31 -3.67
CA ASN A 307 19.16 15.18 -3.28
C ASN A 307 19.63 14.91 -1.84
N ILE A 308 18.71 14.74 -0.88
CA ILE A 308 19.10 14.48 0.52
C ILE A 308 19.42 12.99 0.72
N GLY A 309 18.84 12.09 -0.07
CA GLY A 309 19.15 10.66 0.00
C GLY A 309 20.53 10.32 -0.57
N SER A 310 20.88 10.88 -1.73
CA SER A 310 22.17 10.65 -2.40
C SER A 310 23.34 11.16 -1.57
N ALA A 311 23.17 12.27 -0.85
CA ALA A 311 24.19 12.85 0.03
C ALA A 311 24.71 11.94 1.17
N PHE A 312 24.11 10.76 1.36
CA PHE A 312 24.58 9.75 2.31
C PHE A 312 24.88 8.38 1.68
N ILE A 313 24.77 8.22 0.35
CA ILE A 313 24.97 6.91 -0.31
C ILE A 313 26.39 6.42 -0.06
N ASP A 314 27.41 7.18 -0.46
CA ASP A 314 28.82 6.80 -0.41
C ASP A 314 29.29 6.62 1.04
N ALA A 315 28.70 7.35 1.98
CA ALA A 315 28.96 7.16 3.40
C ALA A 315 28.41 5.83 3.94
N PHE A 316 27.26 5.37 3.45
CA PHE A 316 26.71 4.07 3.81
C PHE A 316 27.40 2.93 3.04
N ASP A 317 27.74 3.17 1.77
CA ASP A 317 28.42 2.22 0.91
C ASP A 317 29.85 1.97 1.37
N GLY A 318 30.67 3.03 1.50
CA GLY A 318 32.06 2.95 1.97
C GLY A 318 32.19 2.39 3.38
N VAL A 319 31.33 2.78 4.32
CA VAL A 319 31.30 2.17 5.67
C VAL A 319 30.98 0.67 5.61
N ALA A 320 30.07 0.26 4.72
CA ALA A 320 29.71 -1.15 4.58
C ALA A 320 30.78 -1.96 3.82
N GLY A 321 31.40 -1.40 2.79
CA GLY A 321 32.55 -1.97 2.08
C GLY A 321 33.72 -2.20 3.04
N THR A 322 34.20 -1.14 3.70
CA THR A 322 35.33 -1.19 4.65
C THR A 322 35.11 -2.21 5.78
N ILE A 323 33.88 -2.37 6.28
CA ILE A 323 33.57 -3.31 7.37
C ILE A 323 33.33 -4.74 6.88
N PHE A 324 32.46 -4.93 5.87
CA PHE A 324 31.93 -6.24 5.51
C PHE A 324 32.61 -6.87 4.28
N VAL A 325 33.23 -6.07 3.41
CA VAL A 325 34.05 -6.56 2.30
C VAL A 325 35.51 -6.56 2.75
N ASP A 326 36.16 -5.39 2.80
CA ASP A 326 37.62 -5.29 2.99
C ASP A 326 38.06 -5.82 4.36
N GLY A 327 37.41 -5.37 5.43
CA GLY A 327 37.69 -5.81 6.79
C GLY A 327 37.43 -7.30 7.02
N PHE A 328 36.47 -7.88 6.30
CA PHE A 328 36.17 -9.31 6.39
C PHE A 328 37.13 -10.15 5.52
N ALA A 329 37.49 -9.66 4.33
CA ALA A 329 38.52 -10.23 3.47
C ALA A 329 39.88 -10.26 4.19
N HIS A 330 40.28 -9.15 4.83
CA HIS A 330 41.51 -9.06 5.62
C HIS A 330 41.50 -9.99 6.85
N LEU A 331 40.35 -10.16 7.52
CA LEU A 331 40.21 -11.14 8.62
C LEU A 331 40.34 -12.59 8.12
N LEU A 332 39.75 -12.89 6.96
CA LEU A 332 39.79 -14.21 6.33
C LEU A 332 41.19 -14.54 5.76
N SER A 333 41.90 -13.56 5.19
CA SER A 333 43.28 -13.74 4.70
C SER A 333 44.27 -13.91 5.86
N TYR A 334 44.14 -13.12 6.94
CA TYR A 334 44.96 -13.27 8.16
C TYR A 334 44.78 -14.64 8.83
N THR A 335 43.60 -15.26 8.72
CA THR A 335 43.33 -16.62 9.22
C THR A 335 43.78 -17.73 8.26
N GLY A 336 44.37 -17.40 7.10
CA GLY A 336 44.82 -18.36 6.09
C GLY A 336 43.68 -19.07 5.36
N SER A 337 42.52 -18.42 5.24
CA SER A 337 41.33 -18.99 4.60
C SER A 337 41.53 -19.19 3.09
N PRO A 338 40.94 -20.24 2.48
CA PRO A 338 40.98 -20.42 1.03
C PRO A 338 40.33 -19.25 0.27
N THR A 339 40.85 -18.91 -0.91
CA THR A 339 40.35 -17.82 -1.76
C THR A 339 38.86 -17.96 -2.12
N TRP A 340 38.38 -19.18 -2.40
CA TRP A 340 36.95 -19.40 -2.66
C TRP A 340 36.05 -19.02 -1.47
N LEU A 341 36.56 -19.13 -0.25
CA LEU A 341 35.83 -18.77 0.97
C LEU A 341 35.91 -17.26 1.23
N THR A 342 37.03 -16.61 0.91
CA THR A 342 37.15 -15.14 0.98
C THR A 342 36.21 -14.49 -0.03
N THR A 343 36.20 -14.90 -1.30
CA THR A 343 35.27 -14.39 -2.32
C THR A 343 33.81 -14.59 -1.91
N LEU A 344 33.43 -15.80 -1.48
CA LEU A 344 32.02 -16.09 -1.17
C LEU A 344 31.52 -15.33 0.08
N LEU A 345 32.38 -15.13 1.08
CA LEU A 345 31.99 -14.46 2.34
C LEU A 345 32.18 -12.95 2.29
N ALA A 346 33.33 -12.43 1.84
CA ALA A 346 33.57 -10.99 1.73
C ALA A 346 32.84 -10.40 0.50
N ASN A 347 33.21 -10.81 -0.71
CA ASN A 347 32.64 -10.21 -1.93
C ASN A 347 31.15 -10.61 -2.09
N GLY A 348 30.80 -11.86 -1.76
CA GLY A 348 29.43 -12.38 -1.81
C GLY A 348 28.50 -11.85 -0.69
N VAL A 349 28.76 -12.22 0.57
CA VAL A 349 27.89 -11.79 1.69
C VAL A 349 28.11 -10.30 2.00
N GLY A 350 29.36 -9.86 2.09
CA GLY A 350 29.72 -8.47 2.40
C GLY A 350 29.29 -7.50 1.31
N GLY A 351 29.60 -7.79 0.04
CA GLY A 351 29.13 -6.98 -1.09
C GLY A 351 27.59 -6.95 -1.18
N GLY A 352 26.92 -8.05 -0.81
CA GLY A 352 25.48 -8.08 -0.65
C GLY A 352 24.95 -7.17 0.47
N ILE A 353 25.69 -7.02 1.57
CA ILE A 353 25.35 -6.11 2.68
C ILE A 353 25.64 -4.65 2.30
N GLN A 354 26.75 -4.38 1.62
CA GLN A 354 27.12 -3.07 1.07
C GLN A 354 26.03 -2.54 0.13
N LEU A 355 25.64 -3.34 -0.87
CA LEU A 355 24.55 -3.02 -1.78
C LEU A 355 23.22 -2.75 -1.04
N VAL A 356 22.92 -3.46 0.06
CA VAL A 356 21.73 -3.17 0.87
C VAL A 356 21.86 -1.89 1.69
N ALA A 357 23.08 -1.54 2.13
CA ALA A 357 23.37 -0.37 2.94
C ALA A 357 23.21 0.94 2.14
N SER A 358 23.72 0.99 0.91
CA SER A 358 23.62 2.18 0.04
C SER A 358 22.18 2.60 -0.28
N PHE A 359 21.20 1.68 -0.26
CA PHE A 359 19.78 2.04 -0.40
C PHE A 359 19.12 2.64 0.85
N ILE A 360 19.70 2.45 2.04
CA ILE A 360 19.07 2.83 3.31
C ILE A 360 18.72 4.33 3.34
N PRO A 361 19.60 5.28 2.94
CA PRO A 361 19.30 6.71 3.04
C PRO A 361 18.19 7.18 2.11
N VAL A 362 18.23 6.79 0.83
CA VAL A 362 17.23 7.18 -0.17
C VAL A 362 15.85 6.64 0.22
N ILE A 363 15.76 5.36 0.61
CA ILE A 363 14.50 4.73 1.03
C ILE A 363 14.01 5.33 2.37
N ALA A 364 14.90 5.70 3.28
CA ALA A 364 14.54 6.39 4.51
C ALA A 364 13.94 7.78 4.22
N CYS A 365 14.55 8.58 3.34
CA CYS A 365 14.05 9.89 2.95
C CYS A 365 12.69 9.80 2.24
N LEU A 366 12.53 8.82 1.33
CA LEU A 366 11.26 8.52 0.68
C LEU A 366 10.16 8.20 1.70
N PHE A 367 10.41 7.27 2.63
CA PHE A 367 9.43 6.89 3.65
C PHE A 367 9.15 7.99 4.66
N LEU A 368 10.13 8.86 4.95
CA LEU A 368 9.94 10.05 5.78
C LEU A 368 8.93 11.00 5.13
N PHE A 369 9.14 11.32 3.85
CA PHE A 369 8.27 12.24 3.12
C PHE A 369 6.87 11.66 2.88
N LEU A 370 6.78 10.38 2.49
CA LEU A 370 5.50 9.68 2.36
C LEU A 370 4.75 9.62 3.70
N SER A 371 5.44 9.34 4.82
CA SER A 371 4.80 9.34 6.14
C SER A 371 4.32 10.73 6.55
N PHE A 372 5.01 11.80 6.12
CA PHE A 372 4.57 13.19 6.32
C PHE A 372 3.34 13.57 5.49
N LEU A 373 3.17 13.03 4.27
CA LEU A 373 1.99 13.24 3.42
C LEU A 373 0.78 12.34 3.79
N GLU A 374 1.04 11.19 4.41
CA GLU A 374 0.06 10.21 4.89
C GLU A 374 -0.52 10.56 6.27
N ASP A 375 0.34 10.87 7.26
CA ASP A 375 -0.06 11.86 8.27
C ASP A 375 -0.30 13.21 7.54
N SER A 376 -0.84 14.24 8.19
CA SER A 376 -1.39 15.46 7.53
C SER A 376 -2.64 15.25 6.67
N GLY A 377 -2.85 14.08 6.07
CA GLY A 377 -4.04 13.77 5.30
C GLY A 377 -4.03 14.29 3.86
N TYR A 378 -2.88 14.70 3.34
CA TYR A 378 -2.72 15.12 1.94
C TYR A 378 -3.00 13.97 0.96
N MET A 379 -2.57 12.75 1.30
CA MET A 379 -2.77 11.55 0.44
C MET A 379 -4.24 11.31 0.05
N ALA A 380 -5.20 11.62 0.93
CA ALA A 380 -6.63 11.53 0.59
C ALA A 380 -7.06 12.56 -0.46
N ARG A 381 -6.48 13.78 -0.46
CA ARG A 381 -6.73 14.78 -1.51
C ARG A 381 -6.08 14.36 -2.81
N ALA A 382 -4.83 13.88 -2.78
CA ALA A 382 -4.16 13.37 -3.97
C ALA A 382 -4.96 12.23 -4.64
N ALA A 383 -5.48 11.28 -3.86
CA ALA A 383 -6.38 10.24 -4.34
C ALA A 383 -7.66 10.80 -4.98
N PHE A 384 -8.28 11.85 -4.39
CA PHE A 384 -9.48 12.48 -4.94
C PHE A 384 -9.21 13.19 -6.29
N ILE A 385 -8.08 13.90 -6.39
CA ILE A 385 -7.68 14.64 -7.60
C ILE A 385 -7.52 13.68 -8.79
N VAL A 386 -6.94 12.49 -8.54
CA VAL A 386 -6.63 11.51 -9.58
C VAL A 386 -7.72 10.44 -9.75
N ASP A 387 -8.74 10.39 -8.88
CA ASP A 387 -9.88 9.46 -8.98
C ASP A 387 -10.55 9.47 -10.36
N ARG A 388 -10.78 10.66 -10.94
CA ARG A 388 -11.37 10.78 -12.28
C ARG A 388 -10.52 10.13 -13.38
N LEU A 389 -9.19 10.14 -13.22
CA LEU A 389 -8.27 9.48 -14.15
C LEU A 389 -8.26 7.96 -13.89
N MET A 390 -8.14 7.53 -12.64
CA MET A 390 -8.13 6.11 -12.25
C MET A 390 -9.41 5.39 -12.64
N ARG A 391 -10.57 6.04 -12.48
CA ARG A 391 -11.88 5.50 -12.92
C ARG A 391 -11.98 5.24 -14.42
N SER A 392 -11.21 5.95 -15.25
CA SER A 392 -11.16 5.67 -16.69
C SER A 392 -10.44 4.35 -17.02
N VAL A 393 -9.52 3.93 -16.15
CA VAL A 393 -8.84 2.63 -16.19
C VAL A 393 -9.67 1.55 -15.49
N GLY A 394 -10.44 1.95 -14.48
CA GLY A 394 -11.32 1.08 -13.70
C GLY A 394 -10.99 0.96 -12.22
N LEU A 395 -10.09 1.79 -11.71
CA LEU A 395 -9.60 1.74 -10.33
C LEU A 395 -10.15 2.91 -9.51
N PRO A 396 -10.32 2.74 -8.19
CA PRO A 396 -10.60 3.85 -7.28
C PRO A 396 -9.39 4.78 -7.18
N GLY A 397 -9.61 6.07 -6.91
CA GLY A 397 -8.53 7.03 -6.67
C GLY A 397 -7.54 6.62 -5.57
N LYS A 398 -7.95 5.80 -4.59
CA LYS A 398 -7.08 5.20 -3.57
C LYS A 398 -5.92 4.39 -4.18
N SER A 399 -6.12 3.69 -5.30
CA SER A 399 -5.10 2.86 -5.96
C SER A 399 -3.91 3.66 -6.49
N PHE A 400 -4.06 4.97 -6.63
CA PHE A 400 -2.99 5.84 -7.05
C PHE A 400 -1.88 5.98 -6.00
N VAL A 401 -2.21 5.89 -4.70
CA VAL A 401 -1.23 6.04 -3.61
C VAL A 401 -0.15 4.94 -3.66
N PRO A 402 -0.48 3.64 -3.76
CA PRO A 402 0.53 2.60 -4.02
C PRO A 402 1.36 2.86 -5.28
N LEU A 403 0.75 3.31 -6.39
CA LEU A 403 1.46 3.56 -7.65
C LEU A 403 2.48 4.70 -7.56
N ILE A 404 2.15 5.79 -6.85
CA ILE A 404 3.11 6.87 -6.54
C ILE A 404 4.36 6.29 -5.86
N VAL A 405 4.16 5.41 -4.87
CA VAL A 405 5.27 4.79 -4.12
C VAL A 405 6.17 3.94 -5.03
N GLY A 406 5.66 3.43 -6.15
CA GLY A 406 6.41 2.63 -7.14
C GLY A 406 7.56 3.40 -7.80
N PHE A 407 7.35 4.69 -8.12
CA PHE A 407 8.41 5.57 -8.61
C PHE A 407 9.57 5.76 -7.62
N GLY A 408 9.34 5.51 -6.34
CA GLY A 408 10.42 5.33 -5.37
C GLY A 408 10.94 3.90 -5.42
N CYS A 409 10.11 2.93 -5.02
CA CYS A 409 10.44 1.51 -5.09
C CYS A 409 9.18 0.64 -5.24
N ASN A 410 9.23 -0.34 -6.14
CA ASN A 410 8.10 -1.23 -6.42
C ASN A 410 7.79 -2.23 -5.28
N VAL A 411 8.74 -2.51 -4.38
CA VAL A 411 8.53 -3.38 -3.21
C VAL A 411 7.51 -2.78 -2.21
N PRO A 412 7.70 -1.57 -1.66
CA PRO A 412 6.71 -0.95 -0.80
C PRO A 412 5.43 -0.55 -1.55
N SER A 413 5.50 -0.28 -2.86
CA SER A 413 4.32 -0.06 -3.70
C SER A 413 3.38 -1.28 -3.68
N VAL A 414 3.89 -2.46 -4.00
CA VAL A 414 3.11 -3.71 -3.97
C VAL A 414 2.58 -4.00 -2.56
N MET A 415 3.39 -3.79 -1.51
CA MET A 415 2.91 -3.95 -0.12
C MET A 415 1.86 -2.92 0.30
N ALA A 416 1.86 -1.71 -0.26
CA ALA A 416 0.90 -0.65 0.05
C ALA A 416 -0.49 -0.93 -0.53
N THR A 417 -0.62 -1.80 -1.54
CA THR A 417 -1.93 -2.19 -2.09
C THR A 417 -2.87 -2.79 -1.05
N ARG A 418 -2.36 -3.35 0.06
CA ARG A 418 -3.16 -3.79 1.22
C ARG A 418 -4.13 -2.76 1.78
N THR A 419 -3.89 -1.47 1.53
CA THR A 419 -4.77 -0.36 1.95
C THR A 419 -6.05 -0.23 1.11
N LEU A 420 -6.12 -0.89 -0.04
CA LEU A 420 -7.31 -0.96 -0.90
C LEU A 420 -8.29 -2.00 -0.31
N GLU A 421 -9.58 -1.73 -0.38
CA GLU A 421 -10.61 -2.61 0.19
C GLU A 421 -10.80 -3.88 -0.65
N ASN A 422 -10.93 -3.75 -1.98
CA ASN A 422 -11.26 -4.86 -2.88
C ASN A 422 -10.04 -5.63 -3.40
N GLN A 423 -10.17 -6.95 -3.58
CA GLN A 423 -9.09 -7.81 -4.05
C GLN A 423 -8.75 -7.58 -5.53
N SER A 424 -9.73 -7.26 -6.37
CA SER A 424 -9.57 -6.86 -7.78
C SER A 424 -8.67 -5.62 -7.90
N ASP A 425 -9.01 -4.56 -7.15
CA ASP A 425 -8.24 -3.31 -7.09
C ASP A 425 -6.81 -3.54 -6.60
N ARG A 426 -6.62 -4.36 -5.55
CA ARG A 426 -5.29 -4.75 -5.04
C ARG A 426 -4.44 -5.38 -6.12
N LEU A 427 -5.00 -6.36 -6.83
CA LEU A 427 -4.29 -7.15 -7.82
C LEU A 427 -3.94 -6.35 -9.07
N MET A 428 -4.89 -5.59 -9.62
CA MET A 428 -4.64 -4.68 -10.73
C MET A 428 -3.54 -3.67 -10.37
N THR A 429 -3.62 -3.04 -9.20
CA THR A 429 -2.59 -2.08 -8.75
C THR A 429 -1.21 -2.74 -8.58
N THR A 430 -1.18 -3.99 -8.10
CA THR A 430 0.04 -4.80 -7.96
C THR A 430 0.69 -5.12 -9.33
N ILE A 431 -0.09 -5.44 -10.36
CA ILE A 431 0.40 -5.71 -11.71
C ILE A 431 0.87 -4.43 -12.42
N MET A 432 0.25 -3.29 -12.10
CA MET A 432 0.62 -1.99 -12.67
C MET A 432 1.92 -1.42 -12.07
N ALA A 433 2.22 -1.70 -10.79
CA ALA A 433 3.37 -1.15 -10.08
C ALA A 433 4.74 -1.39 -10.77
N PRO A 434 5.08 -2.60 -11.28
CA PRO A 434 6.31 -2.87 -12.04
C PRO A 434 6.65 -1.90 -13.19
N PHE A 435 5.65 -1.26 -13.81
CA PHE A 435 5.85 -0.31 -14.92
C PHE A 435 6.16 1.12 -14.45
N MET A 436 6.03 1.41 -13.15
CA MET A 436 6.52 2.66 -12.57
C MET A 436 8.05 2.64 -12.54
N SER A 437 8.67 3.66 -13.14
CA SER A 437 10.13 3.81 -13.16
C SER A 437 10.63 4.22 -11.79
N CYS A 438 11.14 3.25 -11.02
CA CYS A 438 11.82 3.50 -9.74
C CYS A 438 13.17 4.20 -9.95
N GLY A 439 13.72 4.81 -8.89
CA GLY A 439 15.02 5.50 -8.94
C GLY A 439 16.18 4.63 -9.47
N ALA A 440 16.15 3.32 -9.21
CA ALA A 440 17.10 2.34 -9.73
C ALA A 440 17.09 2.17 -11.26
N ARG A 441 16.00 2.55 -11.95
CA ARG A 441 15.97 2.64 -13.42
C ARG A 441 16.49 3.99 -13.91
N LEU A 442 16.36 5.06 -13.11
CA LEU A 442 16.81 6.39 -13.48
C LEU A 442 18.34 6.45 -13.65
N THR A 443 19.12 5.75 -12.82
CA THR A 443 20.58 5.67 -12.98
C THR A 443 20.97 5.03 -14.31
N VAL A 444 20.34 3.91 -14.69
CA VAL A 444 20.55 3.29 -16.01
C VAL A 444 20.12 4.23 -17.14
N TYR A 445 18.99 4.94 -16.99
CA TYR A 445 18.53 5.89 -17.99
C TYR A 445 19.50 7.09 -18.13
N ALA A 446 20.07 7.57 -17.03
CA ALA A 446 21.03 8.67 -16.98
C ALA A 446 22.36 8.29 -17.65
N LEU A 447 22.91 7.11 -17.32
CA LEU A 447 24.10 6.54 -17.96
C LEU A 447 23.96 6.49 -19.49
N PHE A 448 22.87 5.91 -20.01
CA PHE A 448 22.64 5.82 -21.46
C PHE A 448 22.28 7.17 -22.08
N ALA A 449 21.64 8.06 -21.33
CA ALA A 449 21.37 9.44 -21.77
C ALA A 449 22.68 10.22 -21.96
N ALA A 450 23.64 10.09 -21.04
CA ALA A 450 24.99 10.65 -21.15
C ALA A 450 25.75 10.04 -22.34
N ALA A 451 25.83 8.71 -22.42
CA ALA A 451 26.61 8.01 -23.45
C ALA A 451 26.10 8.26 -24.89
N PHE A 452 24.78 8.29 -25.12
CA PHE A 452 24.19 8.31 -26.46
C PHE A 452 23.41 9.59 -26.81
N PHE A 453 22.96 10.38 -25.84
CA PHE A 453 22.01 11.49 -26.04
C PHE A 453 22.43 12.82 -25.38
N PRO A 454 23.68 13.30 -25.50
CA PRO A 454 24.19 14.46 -24.74
C PRO A 454 23.32 15.73 -24.83
N HIS A 455 22.74 16.04 -25.99
CA HIS A 455 21.87 17.22 -26.16
C HIS A 455 20.37 17.00 -25.89
N ASN A 456 19.92 15.76 -25.66
CA ASN A 456 18.49 15.43 -25.58
C ASN A 456 18.16 14.36 -24.51
N GLY A 457 19.11 13.99 -23.66
CA GLY A 457 18.99 12.92 -22.68
C GLY A 457 17.74 13.06 -21.80
N GLN A 458 17.52 14.24 -21.22
CA GLN A 458 16.35 14.56 -20.40
C GLN A 458 15.02 14.23 -21.13
N ASN A 459 14.92 14.51 -22.44
CA ASN A 459 13.71 14.22 -23.23
C ASN A 459 13.50 12.72 -23.43
N ILE A 460 14.59 11.94 -23.57
CA ILE A 460 14.54 10.47 -23.65
C ILE A 460 14.08 9.88 -22.30
N VAL A 461 14.67 10.32 -21.19
CA VAL A 461 14.29 9.90 -19.83
C VAL A 461 12.81 10.23 -19.57
N PHE A 462 12.38 11.46 -19.85
CA PHE A 462 10.99 11.89 -19.71
C PHE A 462 10.03 11.06 -20.58
N GLY A 463 10.42 10.75 -21.83
CA GLY A 463 9.68 9.86 -22.72
C GLY A 463 9.50 8.46 -22.13
N LEU A 464 10.55 7.86 -21.56
CA LEU A 464 10.50 6.55 -20.90
C LEU A 464 9.56 6.55 -19.68
N TYR A 465 9.52 7.63 -18.89
CA TYR A 465 8.56 7.77 -17.80
C TYR A 465 7.11 7.82 -18.28
N ILE A 466 6.82 8.57 -19.35
CA ILE A 466 5.48 8.61 -19.97
C ILE A 466 5.10 7.22 -20.51
N ILE A 467 6.02 6.55 -21.20
CA ILE A 467 5.81 5.19 -21.74
C ILE A 467 5.52 4.22 -20.60
N GLY A 468 6.26 4.28 -19.48
CA GLY A 468 6.02 3.45 -18.29
C GLY A 468 4.63 3.66 -17.69
N ILE A 469 4.20 4.91 -17.52
CA ILE A 469 2.84 5.23 -17.05
C ILE A 469 1.77 4.72 -18.03
N ALA A 470 1.98 4.90 -19.34
CA ALA A 470 1.05 4.42 -20.36
C ALA A 470 0.93 2.89 -20.36
N LEU A 471 2.05 2.18 -20.20
CA LEU A 471 2.11 0.72 -20.08
C LEU A 471 1.47 0.21 -18.78
N ALA A 472 1.65 0.92 -17.67
CA ALA A 472 0.94 0.63 -16.42
C ALA A 472 -0.58 0.72 -16.64
N VAL A 473 -1.06 1.83 -17.19
CA VAL A 473 -2.50 2.02 -17.48
C VAL A 473 -3.01 0.95 -18.46
N PHE A 474 -2.23 0.60 -19.48
CA PHE A 474 -2.58 -0.41 -20.47
C PHE A 474 -2.63 -1.83 -19.90
N SER A 475 -1.68 -2.22 -19.04
CA SER A 475 -1.70 -3.54 -18.39
C SER A 475 -2.88 -3.68 -17.43
N GLY A 476 -3.19 -2.64 -16.65
CA GLY A 476 -4.42 -2.59 -15.85
C GLY A 476 -5.69 -2.76 -16.70
N PHE A 477 -5.78 -2.04 -17.83
CA PHE A 477 -6.91 -2.16 -18.76
C PHE A 477 -7.04 -3.57 -19.36
N ILE A 478 -5.93 -4.22 -19.73
CA ILE A 478 -5.93 -5.61 -20.22
C ILE A 478 -6.46 -6.56 -19.14
N VAL A 479 -5.88 -6.52 -17.94
CA VAL A 479 -6.27 -7.43 -16.84
C VAL A 479 -7.74 -7.26 -16.49
N ARG A 480 -8.24 -6.02 -16.41
CA ARG A 480 -9.66 -5.74 -16.19
C ARG A 480 -10.54 -6.31 -17.30
N LYS A 481 -10.18 -6.05 -18.57
CA LYS A 481 -11.00 -6.47 -19.72
C LYS A 481 -11.06 -7.98 -19.93
N PHE A 482 -9.97 -8.70 -19.65
CA PHE A 482 -9.84 -10.12 -19.99
C PHE A 482 -9.93 -11.08 -18.79
N MET A 483 -9.65 -10.63 -17.56
CA MET A 483 -9.57 -11.51 -16.39
C MET A 483 -10.55 -11.16 -15.27
N MET A 484 -10.89 -9.87 -15.08
CA MET A 484 -11.74 -9.41 -13.98
C MET A 484 -12.68 -8.27 -14.41
N PRO A 485 -13.84 -8.57 -15.03
CA PRO A 485 -14.90 -7.60 -15.26
C PRO A 485 -15.66 -7.31 -13.95
N SER A 486 -15.05 -6.56 -13.03
CA SER A 486 -15.77 -6.02 -11.86
C SER A 486 -16.44 -4.70 -12.19
N ASP A 487 -17.60 -4.45 -11.58
CA ASP A 487 -18.23 -3.15 -11.58
C ASP A 487 -17.37 -2.13 -10.81
N LEU A 488 -17.69 -0.85 -10.98
CA LEU A 488 -16.97 0.22 -10.27
C LEU A 488 -17.51 0.33 -8.85
N SER A 489 -16.76 -0.21 -7.88
CA SER A 489 -17.09 -0.05 -6.46
C SER A 489 -17.41 1.42 -6.12
N PRO A 490 -18.48 1.70 -5.35
CA PRO A 490 -18.91 3.06 -5.08
C PRO A 490 -17.86 3.78 -4.22
N PHE A 491 -17.07 4.65 -4.85
CA PHE A 491 -16.00 5.39 -4.20
C PHE A 491 -16.53 6.46 -3.23
N ILE A 492 -16.83 6.05 -1.99
CA ILE A 492 -17.23 6.93 -0.89
C ILE A 492 -16.02 7.20 0.01
N MET A 493 -15.20 8.18 -0.39
CA MET A 493 -14.04 8.60 0.39
C MET A 493 -14.39 9.77 1.33
N GLU A 494 -14.29 9.52 2.63
CA GLU A 494 -14.20 10.58 3.63
C GLU A 494 -12.85 11.29 3.49
N LEU A 495 -12.87 12.62 3.38
CA LEU A 495 -11.66 13.44 3.44
C LEU A 495 -11.34 13.69 4.93
N PRO A 496 -10.27 13.09 5.50
CA PRO A 496 -9.92 13.30 6.90
C PRO A 496 -9.53 14.77 7.13
N GLN A 497 -9.72 15.30 8.34
CA GLN A 497 -9.27 16.65 8.65
C GLN A 497 -7.73 16.76 8.57
N TYR A 498 -7.20 17.90 8.13
CA TYR A 498 -5.76 18.14 8.21
C TYR A 498 -5.31 18.10 9.68
N HIS A 499 -4.26 17.34 9.96
CA HIS A 499 -3.66 17.23 11.28
C HIS A 499 -2.17 17.53 11.18
N LEU A 500 -1.60 18.36 12.07
CA LEU A 500 -0.14 18.51 12.06
C LEU A 500 0.51 17.14 12.39
N PRO A 501 1.38 16.61 11.51
CA PRO A 501 1.99 15.32 11.74
C PRO A 501 3.00 15.44 12.88
N THR A 502 3.02 14.46 13.80
CA THR A 502 3.96 14.50 14.92
C THR A 502 5.31 13.93 14.48
N LEU A 503 6.42 14.63 14.75
CA LEU A 503 7.76 14.18 14.36
C LEU A 503 8.07 12.75 14.85
N LYS A 504 7.66 12.43 16.09
CA LYS A 504 7.78 11.10 16.67
C LYS A 504 6.97 10.03 15.90
N GLY A 505 5.77 10.37 15.44
CA GLY A 505 4.95 9.49 14.61
C GLY A 505 5.62 9.19 13.26
N ILE A 506 6.03 10.24 12.53
CA ILE A 506 6.75 10.14 11.24
C ILE A 506 7.97 9.23 11.39
N LEU A 507 8.85 9.50 12.36
CA LEU A 507 10.09 8.74 12.55
C LEU A 507 9.82 7.26 12.89
N ILE A 508 8.82 6.95 13.71
CA ILE A 508 8.46 5.57 14.05
C ILE A 508 7.91 4.83 12.81
N ARG A 509 7.00 5.44 12.03
CA ARG A 509 6.48 4.84 10.79
C ARG A 509 7.59 4.61 9.77
N THR A 510 8.46 5.61 9.59
CA THR A 510 9.63 5.56 8.70
C THR A 510 10.54 4.39 9.07
N TRP A 511 10.93 4.29 10.35
CA TRP A 511 11.77 3.21 10.84
C TRP A 511 11.13 1.82 10.70
N GLN A 512 9.82 1.70 10.94
CA GLN A 512 9.09 0.43 10.75
C GLN A 512 9.08 -0.01 9.28
N ARG A 513 8.84 0.91 8.34
CA ARG A 513 8.88 0.64 6.89
C ARG A 513 10.30 0.29 6.41
N LEU A 514 11.29 1.09 6.83
CA LEU A 514 12.71 0.88 6.52
C LEU A 514 13.24 -0.46 7.04
N LYS A 515 12.97 -0.80 8.31
CA LYS A 515 13.29 -2.12 8.88
C LYS A 515 12.60 -3.25 8.12
N GLY A 516 11.36 -3.03 7.67
CA GLY A 516 10.62 -3.96 6.82
C GLY A 516 11.34 -4.24 5.50
N PHE A 517 11.91 -3.22 4.86
CA PHE A 517 12.74 -3.34 3.67
C PHE A 517 14.06 -4.08 3.97
N ILE A 518 14.87 -3.59 4.92
CA ILE A 518 16.19 -4.16 5.25
C ILE A 518 16.09 -5.66 5.55
N VAL A 519 15.11 -6.08 6.36
CA VAL A 519 14.97 -7.50 6.75
C VAL A 519 14.41 -8.36 5.63
N ARG A 520 13.49 -7.87 4.78
CA ARG A 520 12.78 -8.70 3.79
C ARG A 520 13.40 -8.66 2.40
N ALA A 521 13.66 -7.45 1.89
CA ALA A 521 14.32 -7.26 0.60
C ALA A 521 15.81 -7.51 0.70
N GLY A 522 16.46 -7.02 1.77
CA GLY A 522 17.90 -7.19 1.97
C GLY A 522 18.36 -8.66 2.02
N GLN A 523 17.57 -9.54 2.65
CA GLN A 523 17.86 -10.99 2.64
C GLN A 523 17.85 -11.59 1.22
N ALA A 524 16.90 -11.18 0.36
CA ALA A 524 16.85 -11.64 -1.02
C ALA A 524 18.02 -11.10 -1.84
N ILE A 525 18.39 -9.83 -1.65
CA ILE A 525 19.54 -9.19 -2.31
C ILE A 525 20.84 -9.91 -1.92
N VAL A 526 21.09 -10.13 -0.63
CA VAL A 526 22.31 -10.82 -0.15
C VAL A 526 22.43 -12.24 -0.72
N VAL A 527 21.37 -13.05 -0.67
CA VAL A 527 21.36 -14.42 -1.24
C VAL A 527 21.74 -14.40 -2.72
N VAL A 528 21.24 -13.41 -3.45
CA VAL A 528 21.50 -13.26 -4.87
C VAL A 528 22.92 -12.77 -5.16
N VAL A 529 23.44 -11.80 -4.41
CA VAL A 529 24.81 -11.29 -4.62
C VAL A 529 25.84 -12.38 -4.29
N ILE A 530 25.56 -13.27 -3.34
CA ILE A 530 26.34 -14.49 -3.09
C ILE A 530 26.33 -15.41 -4.33
N LEU A 531 25.16 -15.66 -4.92
CA LEU A 531 25.03 -16.50 -6.13
C LEU A 531 25.74 -15.88 -7.34
N LEU A 532 25.60 -14.57 -7.55
CA LEU A 532 26.26 -13.85 -8.63
C LEU A 532 27.79 -13.88 -8.47
N ASN A 533 28.31 -13.54 -7.28
CA ASN A 533 29.75 -13.63 -7.01
C ASN A 533 30.30 -15.05 -7.23
N PHE A 534 29.58 -16.08 -6.77
CA PHE A 534 29.99 -17.47 -6.96
C PHE A 534 30.04 -17.88 -8.44
N ILE A 535 29.09 -17.40 -9.26
CA ILE A 535 29.05 -17.64 -10.71
C ILE A 535 30.10 -16.80 -11.46
N ASN A 536 30.45 -15.62 -10.95
CA ASN A 536 31.50 -14.77 -11.49
C ASN A 536 32.91 -15.33 -11.20
N SER A 537 33.12 -15.88 -10.00
CA SER A 537 34.44 -16.35 -9.57
C SER A 537 34.85 -17.72 -10.12
N ILE A 538 33.90 -18.52 -10.60
CA ILE A 538 34.14 -19.82 -11.23
C ILE A 538 34.34 -19.64 -12.74
N GLY A 539 35.41 -20.25 -13.27
CA GLY A 539 35.66 -20.36 -14.69
C GLY A 539 34.89 -21.52 -15.35
N THR A 540 34.68 -21.43 -16.65
CA THR A 540 34.08 -22.50 -17.48
C THR A 540 34.83 -23.85 -17.45
N ASP A 541 36.09 -23.84 -17.00
CA ASP A 541 36.93 -25.03 -16.76
C ASP A 541 36.82 -25.59 -15.33
N GLY A 542 36.04 -24.95 -14.45
CA GLY A 542 35.91 -25.28 -13.03
C GLY A 542 37.01 -24.70 -12.13
N SER A 543 37.90 -23.85 -12.65
CA SER A 543 38.90 -23.15 -11.83
C SER A 543 38.28 -21.95 -11.08
N PHE A 544 38.83 -21.63 -9.91
CA PHE A 544 38.36 -20.53 -9.06
C PHE A 544 39.31 -19.32 -9.18
N GLY A 545 38.77 -18.10 -9.11
CA GLY A 545 39.53 -16.86 -9.31
C GLY A 545 39.49 -16.36 -10.76
N ASN A 546 38.39 -16.62 -11.48
CA ASN A 546 38.13 -16.05 -12.81
C ASN A 546 37.24 -14.78 -12.72
N GLU A 547 37.26 -14.10 -11.57
CA GLU A 547 36.45 -12.91 -11.29
C GLU A 547 36.59 -11.87 -12.42
N ASP A 548 35.44 -11.40 -12.89
CA ASP A 548 35.19 -10.47 -14.01
C ASP A 548 35.73 -10.90 -15.39
N SER A 549 36.55 -11.94 -15.46
CA SER A 549 37.15 -12.41 -16.71
C SER A 549 36.13 -12.99 -17.71
N GLU A 550 36.44 -12.88 -19.00
CA GLU A 550 35.71 -13.53 -20.10
C GLU A 550 35.51 -15.05 -19.98
N LYS A 551 36.28 -15.70 -19.10
CA LYS A 551 36.25 -17.15 -18.84
C LYS A 551 35.27 -17.54 -17.73
N SER A 552 34.74 -16.58 -16.98
CA SER A 552 33.77 -16.81 -15.92
C SER A 552 32.52 -17.52 -16.44
N VAL A 553 31.84 -18.27 -15.56
CA VAL A 553 30.54 -18.85 -15.89
C VAL A 553 29.50 -17.73 -16.11
N LEU A 554 29.65 -16.57 -15.47
CA LEU A 554 28.80 -15.40 -15.70
C LEU A 554 28.91 -14.89 -17.15
N SER A 555 30.13 -14.67 -17.65
CA SER A 555 30.38 -14.27 -19.04
C SER A 555 29.91 -15.33 -20.05
N ALA A 556 30.05 -16.61 -19.72
CA ALA A 556 29.56 -17.71 -20.57
C ALA A 556 28.03 -17.76 -20.64
N ILE A 557 27.33 -17.53 -19.51
CA ILE A 557 25.87 -17.37 -19.49
C ILE A 557 25.47 -16.15 -20.31
N GLY A 558 26.13 -14.99 -20.11
CA GLY A 558 25.93 -13.77 -20.90
C GLY A 558 26.00 -14.02 -22.41
N LYS A 559 27.13 -14.54 -22.89
CA LYS A 559 27.35 -14.88 -24.31
C LYS A 559 26.33 -15.88 -24.86
N SER A 560 25.75 -16.75 -24.01
CA SER A 560 24.70 -17.69 -24.43
C SER A 560 23.31 -17.06 -24.57
N ILE A 561 23.02 -15.98 -23.85
CA ILE A 561 21.73 -15.26 -23.92
C ILE A 561 21.76 -14.07 -24.89
N THR A 562 22.94 -13.54 -25.25
CA THR A 562 23.11 -12.45 -26.23
C THR A 562 22.28 -12.61 -27.52
N PRO A 563 22.16 -13.80 -28.16
CA PRO A 563 21.36 -13.95 -29.39
C PRO A 563 19.87 -13.60 -29.25
N ILE A 564 19.32 -13.63 -28.02
CA ILE A 564 17.94 -13.22 -27.75
C ILE A 564 17.79 -11.69 -27.87
N PHE A 565 18.88 -10.95 -27.68
CA PHE A 565 18.95 -9.48 -27.69
C PHE A 565 19.51 -8.91 -29.00
N GLU A 566 19.99 -9.74 -29.93
CA GLU A 566 20.41 -9.32 -31.28
C GLU A 566 19.33 -8.47 -32.02
N PRO A 567 18.02 -8.78 -31.97
CA PRO A 567 16.98 -7.93 -32.57
C PRO A 567 16.85 -6.52 -31.97
N MET A 568 17.52 -6.27 -30.84
CA MET A 568 17.58 -4.99 -30.14
C MET A 568 18.85 -4.20 -30.49
N GLY A 569 19.72 -4.74 -31.35
CA GLY A 569 21.03 -4.16 -31.69
C GLY A 569 22.10 -4.36 -30.61
N VAL A 570 21.99 -5.48 -29.86
CA VAL A 570 23.05 -5.97 -28.97
C VAL A 570 23.76 -7.12 -29.69
N ASP A 571 24.87 -6.80 -30.37
CA ASP A 571 25.68 -7.76 -31.10
C ASP A 571 26.36 -8.80 -30.19
N HIS A 572 26.81 -9.91 -30.78
CA HIS A 572 27.54 -10.99 -30.10
C HIS A 572 28.76 -10.51 -29.29
N ASP A 573 29.48 -9.49 -29.78
CA ASP A 573 30.64 -8.90 -29.11
C ASP A 573 30.23 -8.03 -27.91
N ASN A 574 28.98 -7.55 -27.88
CA ASN A 574 28.39 -6.78 -26.78
C ASN A 574 27.70 -7.69 -25.74
N TRP A 575 28.34 -8.81 -25.40
CA TRP A 575 27.90 -9.68 -24.32
C TRP A 575 27.81 -9.01 -22.93
N PRO A 576 28.57 -7.94 -22.57
CA PRO A 576 28.38 -7.25 -21.29
C PRO A 576 26.99 -6.65 -21.12
N ALA A 577 26.39 -6.12 -22.20
CA ALA A 577 25.00 -5.64 -22.18
C ALA A 577 24.01 -6.76 -21.83
N ALA A 578 24.23 -7.97 -22.32
CA ALA A 578 23.40 -9.13 -22.00
C ALA A 578 23.60 -9.59 -20.53
N VAL A 579 24.83 -9.54 -20.00
CA VAL A 579 25.09 -9.77 -18.56
C VAL A 579 24.43 -8.70 -17.70
N GLY A 580 24.49 -7.43 -18.10
CA GLY A 580 23.81 -6.32 -17.43
C GLY A 580 22.29 -6.52 -17.35
N ILE A 581 21.63 -6.97 -18.42
CA ILE A 581 20.20 -7.35 -18.38
C ILE A 581 19.96 -8.48 -17.36
N PHE A 582 20.83 -9.49 -17.34
CA PHE A 582 20.71 -10.64 -16.43
C PHE A 582 20.92 -10.26 -14.95
N THR A 583 21.96 -9.48 -14.62
CA THR A 583 22.16 -8.97 -13.25
C THR A 583 21.03 -8.01 -12.85
N GLY A 584 20.50 -7.26 -13.81
CA GLY A 584 19.32 -6.41 -13.67
C GLY A 584 18.00 -7.13 -13.33
N ILE A 585 17.88 -8.45 -13.53
CA ILE A 585 16.74 -9.25 -13.04
C ILE A 585 16.66 -9.17 -11.51
N PHE A 586 17.82 -9.08 -10.87
CA PHE A 586 17.94 -9.10 -9.42
C PHE A 586 17.75 -7.72 -8.79
N ALA A 587 18.45 -6.71 -9.31
CA ALA A 587 18.46 -5.33 -8.83
C ALA A 587 18.78 -4.40 -10.01
N LYS A 588 18.00 -3.33 -10.22
CA LYS A 588 18.07 -2.55 -11.49
C LYS A 588 19.27 -1.61 -11.53
N GLU A 589 19.76 -1.16 -10.39
CA GLU A 589 20.96 -0.33 -10.30
C GLU A 589 22.25 -1.13 -10.53
N VAL A 590 22.26 -2.43 -10.19
CA VAL A 590 23.40 -3.33 -10.43
C VAL A 590 23.75 -3.43 -11.92
N VAL A 591 22.81 -3.11 -12.81
CA VAL A 591 23.08 -2.96 -14.25
C VAL A 591 24.23 -1.96 -14.49
N VAL A 592 24.24 -0.79 -13.84
CA VAL A 592 25.28 0.24 -14.05
C VAL A 592 26.65 -0.30 -13.64
N GLY A 593 26.80 -0.78 -12.41
CA GLY A 593 28.08 -1.34 -11.93
C GLY A 593 28.55 -2.57 -12.69
N THR A 594 27.63 -3.43 -13.16
CA THR A 594 27.96 -4.58 -14.02
C THR A 594 28.48 -4.13 -15.38
N LEU A 595 27.90 -3.09 -15.97
CA LEU A 595 28.37 -2.56 -17.25
C LEU A 595 29.71 -1.85 -17.08
N ASP A 596 29.88 -1.02 -16.04
CA ASP A 596 31.13 -0.29 -15.81
C ASP A 596 32.32 -1.22 -15.57
N THR A 597 32.20 -2.18 -14.64
CA THR A 597 33.26 -3.18 -14.39
C THR A 597 33.65 -3.94 -15.66
N LEU A 598 32.67 -4.51 -16.39
CA LEU A 598 32.94 -5.32 -17.57
C LEU A 598 33.46 -4.50 -18.76
N TYR A 599 32.95 -3.29 -19.02
CA TYR A 599 33.46 -2.43 -20.10
C TYR A 599 34.82 -1.82 -19.74
N SER A 600 35.04 -1.35 -18.50
CA SER A 600 36.35 -0.90 -18.02
C SER A 600 37.39 -1.98 -18.23
N GLN A 601 37.10 -3.22 -17.78
CA GLN A 601 38.02 -4.34 -17.93
C GLN A 601 38.25 -4.75 -19.39
N MET A 602 37.23 -4.71 -20.25
CA MET A 602 37.43 -4.85 -21.70
C MET A 602 38.39 -3.77 -22.22
N GLY A 603 38.24 -2.51 -21.79
CA GLY A 603 39.16 -1.41 -22.11
C GLY A 603 40.59 -1.65 -21.62
N LYS A 604 40.77 -2.01 -20.33
CA LYS A 604 42.06 -2.37 -19.72
C LYS A 604 42.73 -3.53 -20.48
N SER A 605 41.96 -4.56 -20.86
CA SER A 605 42.45 -5.71 -21.64
C SER A 605 42.88 -5.35 -23.07
N MET A 606 42.22 -4.37 -23.71
CA MET A 606 42.60 -3.86 -25.04
C MET A 606 43.81 -2.91 -24.99
N GLN A 607 44.03 -2.22 -23.87
CA GLN A 607 45.15 -1.29 -23.69
C GLN A 607 46.40 -1.97 -23.09
N GLY A 608 46.26 -3.17 -22.53
CA GLY A 608 47.38 -4.01 -22.10
C GLY A 608 48.02 -3.58 -20.78
N ASP A 609 47.28 -2.86 -19.94
CA ASP A 609 47.74 -2.41 -18.63
C ASP A 609 47.26 -3.39 -17.54
N THR A 610 48.20 -3.86 -16.71
CA THR A 610 47.93 -4.83 -15.64
C THR A 610 48.70 -4.44 -14.38
N GLY A 611 48.01 -3.71 -13.49
CA GLY A 611 48.54 -3.37 -12.18
C GLY A 611 47.63 -2.41 -11.43
N GLU A 612 46.91 -2.93 -10.44
CA GLU A 612 46.41 -2.12 -9.33
C GLU A 612 47.30 -2.44 -8.12
N GLU A 613 47.83 -1.40 -7.45
CA GLU A 613 48.68 -1.57 -6.27
C GLU A 613 47.79 -1.89 -5.05
N GLU A 614 48.00 -3.04 -4.41
CA GLU A 614 47.32 -3.37 -3.14
C GLU A 614 47.70 -2.34 -2.07
N THR A 615 46.75 -1.47 -1.69
CA THR A 615 46.90 -0.54 -0.58
C THR A 615 46.78 -1.27 0.76
N GLU A 616 47.58 -0.85 1.74
CA GLU A 616 47.59 -1.46 3.07
C GLU A 616 46.28 -1.12 3.81
N PHE A 617 45.49 -2.15 4.17
CA PHE A 617 44.14 -1.97 4.72
C PHE A 617 44.14 -1.25 6.09
N ASP A 618 43.58 -0.04 6.14
CA ASP A 618 43.32 0.70 7.38
C ASP A 618 41.81 0.98 7.56
N LEU A 619 41.20 0.24 8.48
CA LEU A 619 39.80 0.38 8.90
C LEU A 619 39.45 1.80 9.36
N PHE A 620 40.37 2.50 10.06
CA PHE A 620 40.08 3.84 10.58
C PHE A 620 40.15 4.89 9.47
N ALA A 621 41.11 4.75 8.54
CA ALA A 621 41.18 5.60 7.36
C ALA A 621 39.90 5.49 6.51
N GLY A 622 39.53 4.27 6.08
CA GLY A 622 38.35 4.05 5.24
C GLY A 622 37.04 4.51 5.88
N LEU A 623 36.84 4.27 7.18
CA LEU A 623 35.68 4.80 7.91
C LEU A 623 35.68 6.34 8.02
N SER A 624 36.85 6.96 8.13
CA SER A 624 36.96 8.43 8.20
C SER A 624 36.71 9.09 6.85
N GLU A 625 37.17 8.46 5.76
CA GLU A 625 36.98 8.89 4.38
C GLU A 625 35.51 8.77 3.96
N ALA A 626 34.88 7.62 4.19
CA ALA A 626 33.46 7.41 3.94
C ALA A 626 32.56 8.39 4.72
N LEU A 627 32.92 8.77 5.96
CA LEU A 627 32.17 9.78 6.71
C LEU A 627 32.48 11.23 6.29
N ALA A 628 33.60 11.46 5.59
CA ALA A 628 34.01 12.77 5.09
C ALA A 628 33.31 13.19 3.78
N THR A 629 32.63 12.27 3.08
CA THR A 629 31.82 12.60 1.90
C THR A 629 30.55 13.37 2.27
N ILE A 630 29.91 13.03 3.40
CA ILE A 630 28.62 13.61 3.84
C ILE A 630 28.57 15.14 3.77
N PRO A 631 29.55 15.91 4.30
CA PRO A 631 29.47 17.37 4.28
C PRO A 631 29.62 17.97 2.88
N ALA A 632 30.36 17.33 1.98
CA ALA A 632 30.53 17.75 0.59
C ALA A 632 29.23 17.50 -0.18
N ASN A 633 28.78 16.24 -0.22
CA ASN A 633 27.60 15.84 -0.98
C ASN A 633 26.32 16.54 -0.48
N LEU A 634 26.22 16.83 0.82
CA LEU A 634 25.10 17.59 1.39
C LEU A 634 25.15 19.09 1.00
N ALA A 635 26.34 19.67 0.85
CA ALA A 635 26.50 21.04 0.35
C ALA A 635 26.10 21.13 -1.13
N ASP A 636 26.53 20.15 -1.94
CA ASP A 636 26.16 20.07 -3.35
C ASP A 636 24.65 19.83 -3.53
N ALA A 637 24.07 18.89 -2.78
CA ALA A 637 22.62 18.65 -2.74
C ALA A 637 21.80 19.90 -2.36
N LEU A 638 22.29 20.72 -1.44
CA LEU A 638 21.69 22.01 -1.07
C LEU A 638 21.84 23.06 -2.16
N SER A 639 22.94 23.05 -2.91
CA SER A 639 23.14 23.94 -4.06
C SER A 639 22.18 23.59 -5.21
N THR A 640 22.05 22.30 -5.55
CA THR A 640 21.12 21.79 -6.57
C THR A 640 19.67 22.01 -6.17
N ALA A 641 19.33 21.92 -4.88
CA ALA A 641 18.01 22.28 -4.38
C ALA A 641 17.65 23.78 -4.56
N SER A 642 18.63 24.64 -4.84
CA SER A 642 18.39 26.07 -5.15
C SER A 642 18.13 26.35 -6.64
N ASP A 643 18.46 25.41 -7.55
CA ASP A 643 18.03 25.41 -8.96
C ASP A 643 17.23 24.14 -9.30
N PRO A 644 16.00 24.00 -8.76
CA PRO A 644 15.17 22.81 -8.92
C PRO A 644 14.76 22.52 -10.39
N LEU A 645 14.82 23.52 -11.27
CA LEU A 645 14.48 23.34 -12.68
C LEU A 645 15.68 22.97 -13.56
N GLY A 646 16.90 22.94 -13.00
CA GLY A 646 18.11 22.64 -13.76
C GLY A 646 18.40 23.68 -14.83
N ILE A 647 18.13 24.96 -14.57
CA ILE A 647 18.39 26.02 -15.57
C ILE A 647 19.90 26.27 -15.68
N ASN A 648 20.65 25.99 -14.62
CA ASN A 648 22.11 25.83 -14.59
C ASN A 648 22.48 24.35 -14.42
N ILE A 649 21.91 23.44 -15.22
CA ILE A 649 22.61 22.20 -15.54
C ILE A 649 23.95 22.61 -16.17
N GLY A 650 25.07 22.24 -15.53
CA GLY A 650 26.41 22.42 -16.07
C GLY A 650 26.53 21.75 -17.44
N ASP A 651 27.44 22.22 -18.28
CA ASP A 651 27.44 21.90 -19.71
C ASP A 651 27.60 20.38 -19.99
N VAL A 652 26.46 19.66 -20.14
CA VAL A 652 26.40 18.21 -20.43
C VAL A 652 26.86 17.85 -21.86
N SER A 653 27.56 18.77 -22.52
CA SER A 653 28.22 18.51 -23.80
C SER A 653 29.56 17.78 -23.61
N ASP A 654 30.18 17.84 -22.43
CA ASP A 654 31.42 17.13 -22.12
C ASP A 654 31.19 15.80 -21.40
N ALA A 655 31.59 14.70 -22.04
CA ALA A 655 31.43 13.33 -21.53
C ALA A 655 32.23 13.05 -20.24
N THR A 656 33.22 13.89 -19.91
CA THR A 656 33.98 13.82 -18.65
C THR A 656 33.11 14.17 -17.45
N THR A 657 32.35 15.26 -17.52
CA THR A 657 31.47 15.71 -16.44
C THR A 657 30.36 14.69 -16.18
N ALA A 658 29.81 14.09 -17.25
CA ALA A 658 28.79 13.07 -17.13
C ALA A 658 29.32 11.69 -16.66
N ALA A 659 30.62 11.43 -16.80
CA ALA A 659 31.28 10.26 -16.22
C ALA A 659 31.44 10.44 -14.70
N GLU A 660 31.90 11.63 -14.28
CA GLU A 660 32.03 12.02 -12.86
C GLU A 660 30.66 12.03 -12.15
N GLU A 661 29.61 12.61 -12.75
CA GLU A 661 28.25 12.63 -12.19
C GLU A 661 27.57 11.24 -12.07
N GLN A 662 28.10 10.20 -12.71
CA GLN A 662 27.54 8.84 -12.68
C GLN A 662 28.46 7.81 -12.00
N GLU A 663 29.63 8.24 -11.49
CA GLU A 663 30.65 7.35 -10.88
C GLU A 663 31.10 6.22 -11.84
N VAL A 664 31.24 6.52 -13.13
CA VAL A 664 31.55 5.55 -14.21
C VAL A 664 32.81 5.96 -14.95
N GLU A 665 33.66 5.00 -15.35
CA GLU A 665 34.88 5.32 -16.11
C GLU A 665 34.55 5.92 -17.50
N LEU A 666 35.30 6.94 -17.93
CA LEU A 666 35.16 7.52 -19.28
C LEU A 666 35.35 6.48 -20.41
N ASN A 667 36.19 5.47 -20.16
CA ASN A 667 36.39 4.33 -21.07
C ASN A 667 35.10 3.51 -21.24
N THR A 668 34.33 3.30 -20.17
CA THR A 668 33.02 2.63 -20.20
C THR A 668 32.06 3.34 -21.15
N LEU A 669 31.88 4.66 -21.00
CA LEU A 669 31.01 5.45 -21.89
C LEU A 669 31.44 5.34 -23.36
N THR A 670 32.76 5.32 -23.60
CA THR A 670 33.35 5.24 -24.93
C THR A 670 33.12 3.86 -25.57
N LEU A 671 33.31 2.78 -24.82
CA LEU A 671 33.11 1.40 -25.29
C LEU A 671 31.62 1.08 -25.50
N MET A 672 30.73 1.57 -24.62
CA MET A 672 29.28 1.49 -24.84
C MET A 672 28.89 2.08 -26.20
N ASN A 673 29.39 3.27 -26.53
CA ASN A 673 29.08 3.95 -27.80
C ASN A 673 29.69 3.23 -29.03
N GLN A 674 30.70 2.38 -28.84
CA GLN A 674 31.30 1.55 -29.91
C GLN A 674 30.62 0.18 -30.09
N LEU A 675 30.10 -0.42 -29.01
CA LEU A 675 29.57 -1.79 -28.99
C LEU A 675 28.04 -1.89 -29.16
N PHE A 676 27.32 -0.76 -29.12
CA PHE A 676 25.90 -0.69 -29.47
C PHE A 676 25.71 -0.19 -30.91
N ASP A 677 24.74 -0.75 -31.66
CA ASP A 677 24.36 -0.29 -33.01
C ASP A 677 23.62 1.07 -33.00
N GLY A 678 24.32 2.10 -32.55
CA GLY A 678 23.87 3.48 -32.47
C GLY A 678 22.75 3.77 -31.46
N LYS A 679 22.08 4.90 -31.66
CA LYS A 679 21.10 5.44 -30.69
C LYS A 679 19.80 4.64 -30.63
N ALA A 680 19.48 3.89 -31.68
CA ALA A 680 18.26 3.09 -31.75
C ALA A 680 18.34 1.86 -30.83
N SER A 681 19.47 1.15 -30.86
CA SER A 681 19.72 0.01 -29.98
C SER A 681 19.84 0.43 -28.51
N ALA A 682 20.53 1.54 -28.23
CA ALA A 682 20.57 2.17 -26.91
C ALA A 682 19.16 2.50 -26.36
N PHE A 683 18.28 3.11 -27.17
CA PHE A 683 16.90 3.38 -26.76
C PHE A 683 16.09 2.09 -26.57
N ALA A 684 16.26 1.09 -27.45
CA ALA A 684 15.56 -0.18 -27.34
C ALA A 684 15.98 -0.96 -26.08
N TYR A 685 17.27 -0.91 -25.70
CA TYR A 685 17.80 -1.44 -24.44
C TYR A 685 17.16 -0.77 -23.21
N LEU A 686 17.04 0.56 -23.21
CA LEU A 686 16.33 1.28 -22.14
C LEU A 686 14.83 0.93 -22.07
N LEU A 687 14.17 0.80 -23.22
CA LEU A 687 12.76 0.40 -23.32
C LEU A 687 12.57 -1.04 -22.84
N PHE A 688 13.52 -1.94 -23.12
CA PHE A 688 13.52 -3.29 -22.57
C PHE A 688 13.70 -3.28 -21.06
N ILE A 689 14.59 -2.45 -20.51
CA ILE A 689 14.79 -2.32 -19.05
C ILE A 689 13.55 -1.81 -18.30
N LEU A 690 12.74 -0.98 -18.97
CA LEU A 690 11.42 -0.57 -18.50
C LEU A 690 10.38 -1.71 -18.53
N LEU A 691 10.39 -2.52 -19.59
CA LEU A 691 9.36 -3.54 -19.87
C LEU A 691 9.60 -4.90 -19.20
N TYR A 692 10.85 -5.35 -19.08
CA TYR A 692 11.17 -6.70 -18.63
C TYR A 692 10.98 -6.90 -17.12
N ILE A 693 11.17 -8.15 -16.73
CA ILE A 693 10.92 -8.72 -15.40
C ILE A 693 11.22 -7.73 -14.24
N PRO A 694 10.27 -7.51 -13.31
CA PRO A 694 10.53 -6.69 -12.13
C PRO A 694 11.66 -7.32 -11.28
N CYS A 695 12.33 -6.51 -10.45
CA CYS A 695 13.41 -7.03 -9.62
C CYS A 695 12.93 -8.15 -8.68
N VAL A 696 13.81 -9.11 -8.34
CA VAL A 696 13.45 -10.27 -7.50
C VAL A 696 12.78 -9.87 -6.18
N ALA A 697 13.19 -8.76 -5.57
CA ALA A 697 12.53 -8.24 -4.37
C ALA A 697 11.05 -7.84 -4.61
N THR A 698 10.72 -7.31 -5.79
CA THR A 698 9.35 -6.99 -6.20
C THR A 698 8.56 -8.27 -6.52
N ILE A 699 9.15 -9.25 -7.22
CA ILE A 699 8.52 -10.56 -7.44
C ILE A 699 8.19 -11.24 -6.10
N GLY A 700 9.10 -11.21 -5.14
CA GLY A 700 8.89 -11.73 -3.78
C GLY A 700 7.78 -10.99 -3.02
N ALA A 701 7.61 -9.68 -3.25
CA ALA A 701 6.46 -8.94 -2.75
C ALA A 701 5.15 -9.39 -3.42
N ILE A 702 5.10 -9.48 -4.76
CA ILE A 702 3.92 -9.94 -5.51
C ILE A 702 3.52 -11.35 -5.07
N TYR A 703 4.47 -12.26 -4.91
CA TYR A 703 4.24 -13.62 -4.40
C TYR A 703 3.55 -13.62 -3.04
N LYS A 704 3.94 -12.69 -2.17
CA LYS A 704 3.39 -12.58 -0.81
C LYS A 704 2.02 -11.91 -0.75
N GLU A 705 1.76 -10.93 -1.61
CA GLU A 705 0.50 -10.15 -1.59
C GLU A 705 -0.59 -10.75 -2.49
N SER A 706 -0.21 -11.31 -3.65
CA SER A 706 -1.14 -11.83 -4.67
C SER A 706 -0.99 -13.34 -4.92
N GLY A 707 0.06 -13.99 -4.40
CA GLY A 707 0.29 -15.42 -4.57
C GLY A 707 1.13 -15.80 -5.79
N GLY A 708 1.56 -17.07 -5.84
CA GLY A 708 2.56 -17.56 -6.80
C GLY A 708 2.14 -17.49 -8.28
N TYR A 709 0.85 -17.67 -8.59
CA TYR A 709 0.35 -17.54 -9.97
C TYR A 709 0.58 -16.13 -10.52
N TRP A 710 0.24 -15.11 -9.74
CA TRP A 710 0.39 -13.71 -10.15
C TRP A 710 1.85 -13.25 -10.12
N ALA A 711 2.67 -13.78 -9.21
CA ALA A 711 4.11 -13.55 -9.24
C ALA A 711 4.77 -14.13 -10.50
N PHE A 712 4.33 -15.31 -10.95
CA PHE A 712 4.77 -15.88 -12.22
C PHE A 712 4.25 -15.09 -13.42
N PHE A 713 2.97 -14.72 -13.43
CA PHE A 713 2.38 -13.89 -14.49
C PHE A 713 3.02 -12.50 -14.63
N SER A 714 3.41 -11.86 -13.52
CA SER A 714 4.18 -10.61 -13.56
C SER A 714 5.67 -10.81 -13.84
N ALA A 715 6.14 -12.06 -13.94
CA ALA A 715 7.51 -12.42 -14.27
C ALA A 715 7.70 -12.88 -15.74
N THR A 716 6.61 -13.11 -16.46
CA THR A 716 6.55 -13.58 -17.86
C THR A 716 5.93 -12.55 -18.80
#